data_AF-A0A7J3ZQ01-F1
#
_entry.id   AF-A0A7J3ZQ01-F1
#
_cell.length_a   1.000
_cell.length_b   1.000
_cell.length_c   1.000
_cell.angle_alpha   90.00
_cell.angle_beta   90.00
_cell.angle_gamma   90.00
#
_symmetry.space_group_name_H-M   'P 1'
#
loop_
_entity.id
_entity.type
_entity.pdbx_description
1 polymer ?
#
loop_
_entity_poly.entity_id
_entity_poly.type
_entity_poly.pdbx_seq_one_letter_code
_entity_poly.pdbx_strand_id
1 'polypeptide(L)'
;TANEVVEKIKHCYASLFTDRAIFYRIQKGFDHMAVALSAVVQLMVYSKASGVMFTLDVATGDRSVVLIEAGYGLGEYVVQGKITPDEYYVRKSDLEIIKKNISRKTVQLVRLPTGGTVEKPVPEELQDKQVLTDEQIKELAKYAIEIERHYGKPMDIEWALDERTNKLFILQARPETVWALKKAEVIEEKPAVTKERKILVQGLPASPGIAIGRVHIIPTVDRINEFQKGEILVTEMTAPDWVPAMRKAAAIITNSGGMTCHAAIVSRELGIPCIVGTASRGTPATEVLKDGMIVTVDAKLGVVYEGVLEEFAEKAEKAEAAPTAVTVAEPYIVTGTKIYVNLGEPELAEKVAALPADGVGLLRQEFVWSSEIGEHPLYMIETGRAEEFVNKLAEAFRRICAAFYPRPVVMRFSDFKSSEYRELKGGEKYEPVEPSALLGWRGASRYYDPKYIEAFKLEIKAVKKVREEYGLKNLWVMIPFCRRVDELEKIIKIMEEEGLRRGPDFKVWLMAEIPSNCLLADKFNKYIDGYSIGSNDLTMTILGCDRDNETVAHLFDERDLAVKRAIRLLIKLAHRDGKTVSICGQAPSVYPEFTEFLVRSGIDSISVNPDVVVQTRKLVASIEQRIMIEKATGKGIREDPDLDIPLDNE
;
A
#
# COMPACT_ATOMS: atom_id res chain seq x y z
N THR A 1 -47.76 2.52 -20.34
CA THR A 1 -48.94 1.63 -20.47
C THR A 1 -48.79 0.39 -19.59
N ALA A 2 -49.83 -0.42 -19.37
CA ALA A 2 -49.70 -1.66 -18.58
C ALA A 2 -48.66 -2.62 -19.19
N ASN A 3 -48.58 -2.69 -20.53
CA ASN A 3 -47.60 -3.50 -21.24
C ASN A 3 -46.16 -3.02 -21.02
N GLU A 4 -45.91 -1.70 -21.04
CA GLU A 4 -44.58 -1.14 -20.74
C GLU A 4 -44.13 -1.45 -19.31
N VAL A 5 -45.05 -1.42 -18.33
CA VAL A 5 -44.70 -1.77 -16.94
C VAL A 5 -44.28 -3.23 -16.85
N VAL A 6 -45.01 -4.14 -17.49
CA VAL A 6 -44.66 -5.56 -17.56
C VAL A 6 -43.30 -5.77 -18.25
N GLU A 7 -43.02 -5.04 -19.32
CA GLU A 7 -41.73 -5.10 -20.01
C GLU A 7 -40.58 -4.63 -19.11
N LYS A 8 -40.75 -3.51 -18.38
CA LYS A 8 -39.73 -3.02 -17.43
C LYS A 8 -39.51 -4.00 -16.26
N ILE A 9 -40.55 -4.66 -15.77
CA ILE A 9 -40.41 -5.72 -14.75
C ILE A 9 -39.56 -6.88 -15.30
N LYS A 10 -39.80 -7.31 -16.55
CA LYS A 10 -38.98 -8.34 -17.19
C LYS A 10 -37.52 -7.91 -17.32
N HIS A 11 -37.27 -6.64 -17.65
CA HIS A 11 -35.90 -6.10 -17.69
C HIS A 11 -35.23 -6.11 -16.32
N CYS A 12 -35.96 -5.79 -15.24
CA CYS A 12 -35.45 -5.93 -13.88
C CYS A 12 -35.10 -7.40 -13.57
N TYR A 13 -35.95 -8.37 -13.91
CA TYR A 13 -35.63 -9.78 -13.68
C TYR A 13 -34.44 -10.26 -14.52
N ALA A 14 -34.35 -9.81 -15.77
CA ALA A 14 -33.20 -10.11 -16.62
C ALA A 14 -31.90 -9.50 -16.09
N SER A 15 -31.95 -8.34 -15.42
CA SER A 15 -30.76 -7.68 -14.88
C SER A 15 -30.05 -8.52 -13.81
N LEU A 16 -30.79 -9.41 -13.14
CA LEU A 16 -30.24 -10.39 -12.21
C LEU A 16 -29.24 -11.34 -12.90
N PHE A 17 -29.33 -11.55 -14.22
CA PHE A 17 -28.48 -12.43 -15.02
C PHE A 17 -27.46 -11.69 -15.91
N THR A 18 -27.16 -10.44 -15.58
CA THR A 18 -26.03 -9.74 -16.22
C THR A 18 -24.70 -10.33 -15.76
N ASP A 19 -23.66 -10.24 -16.60
CA ASP A 19 -22.32 -10.79 -16.31
C ASP A 19 -21.81 -10.35 -14.93
N ARG A 20 -22.03 -9.07 -14.59
CA ARG A 20 -21.69 -8.48 -13.29
C ARG A 20 -22.46 -9.11 -12.12
N ALA A 21 -23.76 -9.35 -12.27
CA ALA A 21 -24.60 -9.95 -11.23
C ALA A 21 -24.35 -11.47 -11.06
N ILE A 22 -24.01 -12.16 -12.15
CA ILE A 22 -23.56 -13.56 -12.10
C ILE A 22 -22.23 -13.65 -11.38
N PHE A 23 -21.24 -12.86 -11.78
CA PHE A 23 -19.91 -12.83 -11.17
C PHE A 23 -19.97 -12.50 -9.66
N TYR A 24 -20.78 -11.51 -9.26
CA TYR A 24 -21.02 -11.20 -7.85
C TYR A 24 -21.59 -12.38 -7.06
N ARG A 25 -22.53 -13.14 -7.65
CA ARG A 25 -23.12 -14.32 -6.99
C ARG A 25 -22.15 -15.50 -6.91
N ILE A 26 -21.31 -15.70 -7.93
CA ILE A 26 -20.21 -16.69 -7.89
C ILE A 26 -19.25 -16.34 -6.75
N GLN A 27 -18.85 -15.07 -6.62
CA GLN A 27 -17.94 -14.62 -5.57
C GLN A 27 -18.52 -14.69 -4.14
N LYS A 28 -19.85 -14.61 -3.98
CA LYS A 28 -20.55 -14.73 -2.68
C LYS A 28 -21.07 -16.15 -2.41
N GLY A 29 -20.90 -17.09 -3.34
CA GLY A 29 -21.29 -18.50 -3.19
C GLY A 29 -22.79 -18.77 -3.23
N PHE A 30 -23.61 -17.92 -3.86
CA PHE A 30 -25.05 -18.14 -3.98
C PHE A 30 -25.39 -19.00 -5.19
N ASP A 31 -26.24 -20.02 -5.01
CA ASP A 31 -26.80 -20.80 -6.11
C ASP A 31 -27.57 -19.89 -7.07
N HIS A 32 -27.21 -19.93 -8.36
CA HIS A 32 -27.76 -19.10 -9.43
C HIS A 32 -29.28 -19.19 -9.53
N MET A 33 -29.86 -20.33 -9.16
CA MET A 33 -31.29 -20.60 -9.26
C MET A 33 -32.04 -20.36 -7.94
N ALA A 34 -31.33 -20.08 -6.83
CA ALA A 34 -31.93 -19.86 -5.51
C ALA A 34 -32.21 -18.38 -5.19
N VAL A 35 -31.66 -17.44 -5.98
CA VAL A 35 -31.80 -15.99 -5.73
C VAL A 35 -32.95 -15.42 -6.55
N ALA A 36 -33.94 -14.82 -5.88
CA ALA A 36 -35.04 -14.10 -6.51
C ALA A 36 -34.86 -12.58 -6.36
N LEU A 37 -35.27 -11.81 -7.38
CA LEU A 37 -35.33 -10.35 -7.35
C LEU A 37 -36.79 -9.90 -7.28
N SER A 38 -37.09 -8.95 -6.39
CA SER A 38 -38.39 -8.27 -6.37
C SER A 38 -38.29 -6.97 -7.17
N ALA A 39 -39.26 -6.73 -8.06
CA ALA A 39 -39.39 -5.46 -8.78
C ALA A 39 -40.48 -4.62 -8.10
N VAL A 40 -40.09 -3.49 -7.50
CA VAL A 40 -41.03 -2.58 -6.81
C VAL A 40 -41.56 -1.56 -7.81
N VAL A 41 -42.88 -1.52 -7.99
CA VAL A 41 -43.55 -0.52 -8.83
C VAL A 41 -44.14 0.56 -7.91
N GLN A 42 -43.50 1.73 -7.91
CA GLN A 42 -43.89 2.87 -7.07
C GLN A 42 -44.51 3.98 -7.92
N LEU A 43 -45.46 4.71 -7.33
CA LEU A 43 -46.01 5.92 -7.95
C LEU A 43 -44.93 7.01 -8.03
N MET A 44 -44.76 7.60 -9.21
CA MET A 44 -43.80 8.69 -9.42
C MET A 44 -44.25 9.98 -8.75
N VAL A 45 -43.34 10.60 -8.00
CA VAL A 45 -43.47 11.98 -7.51
C VAL A 45 -43.14 12.94 -8.64
N TYR A 46 -43.89 14.05 -8.73
CA TYR A 46 -43.68 15.06 -9.77
C TYR A 46 -42.60 16.02 -9.27
N SER A 47 -41.37 15.52 -9.20
CA SER A 47 -40.28 16.17 -8.47
C SER A 47 -39.84 17.47 -9.15
N LYS A 48 -40.08 18.63 -8.50
CA LYS A 48 -39.38 19.87 -8.86
C LYS A 48 -37.96 19.93 -8.28
N ALA A 49 -37.76 19.25 -7.17
CA ALA A 49 -36.46 19.05 -6.54
C ALA A 49 -36.42 17.67 -5.90
N SER A 50 -35.23 17.13 -5.75
CA SER A 50 -35.00 15.84 -5.09
C SER A 50 -33.54 15.68 -4.73
N GLY A 51 -33.24 14.64 -3.96
CA GLY A 51 -31.87 14.32 -3.61
C GLY A 51 -31.80 13.23 -2.56
N VAL A 52 -30.66 13.20 -1.88
CA VAL A 52 -30.34 12.24 -0.83
C VAL A 52 -30.13 12.95 0.49
N MET A 53 -30.35 12.26 1.59
CA MET A 53 -29.97 12.74 2.91
C MET A 53 -29.44 11.59 3.76
N PHE A 54 -28.42 11.92 4.54
CA PHE A 54 -27.74 11.01 5.44
C PHE A 54 -27.94 11.48 6.87
N THR A 55 -28.22 10.54 7.78
CA THR A 55 -28.39 10.87 9.21
C THR A 55 -27.05 11.01 9.93
N LEU A 56 -25.98 11.31 9.21
CA LEU A 56 -24.65 11.65 9.71
C LEU A 56 -23.87 12.38 8.61
N ASP A 57 -22.75 12.97 8.97
CA ASP A 57 -21.76 13.41 7.99
C ASP A 57 -21.01 12.19 7.43
N VAL A 58 -21.20 11.92 6.14
CA VAL A 58 -20.60 10.76 5.46
C VAL A 58 -19.08 10.81 5.35
N ALA A 59 -18.47 12.01 5.40
CA ALA A 59 -17.03 12.19 5.32
C ALA A 59 -16.34 11.98 6.67
N THR A 60 -16.95 12.48 7.75
CA THR A 60 -16.34 12.48 9.09
C THR A 60 -16.90 11.40 10.03
N GLY A 61 -18.11 10.89 9.75
CA GLY A 61 -18.87 10.01 10.62
C GLY A 61 -19.58 10.72 11.76
N ASP A 62 -19.64 12.06 11.76
CA ASP A 62 -20.32 12.82 12.81
C ASP A 62 -21.83 12.54 12.80
N ARG A 63 -22.30 11.86 13.86
CA ARG A 63 -23.69 11.48 14.08
C ARG A 63 -24.56 12.60 14.65
N SER A 64 -23.98 13.74 15.00
CA SER A 64 -24.71 14.87 15.58
C SER A 64 -25.48 15.69 14.54
N VAL A 65 -25.26 15.43 13.24
CA VAL A 65 -25.83 16.18 12.13
C VAL A 65 -26.61 15.32 11.14
N VAL A 66 -27.47 15.95 10.35
CA VAL A 66 -28.08 15.40 9.13
C VAL A 66 -27.49 16.15 7.94
N LEU A 67 -26.91 15.43 6.98
CA LEU A 67 -26.49 15.97 5.69
C LEU A 67 -27.62 15.82 4.69
N ILE A 68 -28.03 16.91 4.03
CA ILE A 68 -29.06 16.91 3.00
C ILE A 68 -28.45 17.45 1.71
N GLU A 69 -28.54 16.66 0.64
CA GLU A 69 -28.16 17.05 -0.71
C GLU A 69 -29.40 17.31 -1.57
N ALA A 70 -29.40 18.40 -2.33
CA ALA A 70 -30.56 18.80 -3.15
C ALA A 70 -30.18 19.24 -4.57
N GLY A 71 -30.89 18.70 -5.56
CA GLY A 71 -30.85 19.11 -6.97
C GLY A 71 -32.25 19.42 -7.52
N TYR A 72 -32.30 20.07 -8.68
CA TYR A 72 -33.56 20.30 -9.40
C TYR A 72 -33.96 19.06 -10.22
N GLY A 73 -35.27 18.84 -10.37
CA GLY A 73 -35.83 17.71 -11.10
C GLY A 73 -35.77 16.38 -10.34
N LEU A 74 -35.55 15.29 -11.06
CA LEU A 74 -35.49 13.90 -10.57
C LEU A 74 -34.11 13.55 -9.98
N GLY A 75 -34.10 12.73 -8.93
CA GLY A 75 -32.93 12.55 -8.04
C GLY A 75 -31.84 11.67 -8.61
N GLU A 76 -32.11 11.00 -9.73
CA GLU A 76 -31.16 10.10 -10.41
C GLU A 76 -29.82 10.77 -10.69
N TYR A 77 -29.81 12.07 -11.03
CA TYR A 77 -28.58 12.80 -11.34
C TYR A 77 -27.76 13.16 -10.10
N VAL A 78 -28.41 13.32 -8.94
CA VAL A 78 -27.74 13.49 -7.64
C VAL A 78 -27.10 12.15 -7.24
N VAL A 79 -27.87 11.06 -7.29
CA VAL A 79 -27.40 9.72 -6.93
C VAL A 79 -26.26 9.22 -7.83
N GLN A 80 -26.30 9.54 -9.13
CA GLN A 80 -25.23 9.18 -10.08
C GLN A 80 -24.02 10.14 -10.03
N GLY A 81 -24.06 11.23 -9.27
CA GLY A 81 -23.00 12.24 -9.22
C GLY A 81 -22.83 13.03 -10.53
N LYS A 82 -23.87 13.10 -11.37
CA LYS A 82 -23.84 13.87 -12.64
C LYS A 82 -23.96 15.39 -12.41
N ILE A 83 -24.52 15.80 -11.27
CA ILE A 83 -24.61 17.20 -10.86
C ILE A 83 -23.99 17.38 -9.48
N THR A 84 -23.47 18.57 -9.21
CA THR A 84 -23.08 18.99 -7.86
C THR A 84 -24.31 19.56 -7.14
N PRO A 85 -24.86 18.88 -6.11
CA PRO A 85 -26.05 19.34 -5.41
C PRO A 85 -25.73 20.49 -4.44
N ASP A 86 -26.77 21.15 -3.94
CA ASP A 86 -26.63 21.95 -2.72
C ASP A 86 -26.45 21.02 -1.52
N GLU A 87 -25.63 21.41 -0.54
CA GLU A 87 -25.46 20.68 0.71
C GLU A 87 -25.94 21.51 1.90
N TYR A 88 -26.73 20.88 2.78
CA TYR A 88 -27.19 21.49 4.02
C TYR A 88 -26.86 20.58 5.20
N TYR A 89 -26.20 21.14 6.23
CA TYR A 89 -25.90 20.42 7.47
C TYR A 89 -26.83 20.93 8.57
N VAL A 90 -27.62 20.02 9.14
CA VAL A 90 -28.60 20.34 10.18
C VAL A 90 -28.23 19.64 11.49
N ARG A 91 -28.11 20.37 12.59
CA ARG A 91 -27.84 19.77 13.91
C ARG A 91 -29.07 19.03 14.40
N LYS A 92 -28.92 17.78 14.85
CA LYS A 92 -30.06 16.98 15.32
C LYS A 92 -30.68 17.48 16.63
N SER A 93 -29.90 18.13 17.50
CA SER A 93 -30.35 18.53 18.83
C SER A 93 -31.40 19.64 18.83
N ASP A 94 -31.32 20.57 17.87
CA ASP A 94 -32.13 21.80 17.83
C ASP A 94 -32.69 22.12 16.42
N LEU A 95 -32.35 21.31 15.41
CA LEU A 95 -32.70 21.52 14.00
C LEU A 95 -32.14 22.83 13.41
N GLU A 96 -31.05 23.35 13.98
CA GLU A 96 -30.34 24.49 13.44
C GLU A 96 -29.58 24.10 12.16
N ILE A 97 -29.69 24.93 11.11
CA ILE A 97 -28.91 24.76 9.89
C ILE A 97 -27.52 25.36 10.15
N ILE A 98 -26.53 24.49 10.35
CA ILE A 98 -25.16 24.86 10.74
C ILE A 98 -24.37 25.35 9.52
N LYS A 99 -24.62 24.77 8.34
CA LYS A 99 -23.87 25.05 7.13
C LYS A 99 -24.76 24.89 5.90
N LYS A 100 -24.57 25.78 4.92
CA LYS A 100 -25.18 25.70 3.59
C LYS A 100 -24.11 25.93 2.53
N ASN A 101 -23.96 24.98 1.61
CA ASN A 101 -23.14 25.12 0.42
C ASN A 101 -24.07 25.14 -0.78
N ILE A 102 -24.13 26.27 -1.49
CA ILE A 102 -24.95 26.43 -2.69
C ILE A 102 -24.07 26.23 -3.91
N SER A 103 -24.38 25.23 -4.72
CA SER A 103 -23.61 24.88 -5.91
C SER A 103 -24.34 25.29 -7.18
N ARG A 104 -23.59 25.62 -8.24
CA ARG A 104 -24.19 25.96 -9.53
C ARG A 104 -24.73 24.70 -10.21
N LYS A 105 -26.04 24.62 -10.40
CA LYS A 105 -26.72 23.45 -10.99
C LYS A 105 -27.12 23.77 -12.43
N THR A 106 -26.41 23.21 -13.41
CA THR A 106 -26.56 23.57 -14.84
C THR A 106 -27.58 22.72 -15.58
N VAL A 107 -27.83 21.49 -15.14
CA VAL A 107 -28.75 20.53 -15.77
C VAL A 107 -29.65 19.87 -14.73
N GLN A 108 -30.82 19.41 -15.18
CA GLN A 108 -31.81 18.69 -14.39
C GLN A 108 -32.48 17.60 -15.24
N LEU A 109 -32.85 16.50 -14.61
CA LEU A 109 -33.62 15.43 -15.24
C LEU A 109 -35.11 15.65 -14.99
N VAL A 110 -35.91 15.78 -16.05
CA VAL A 110 -37.35 16.02 -15.93
C VAL A 110 -38.16 14.91 -16.58
N ARG A 111 -39.37 14.68 -16.06
CA ARG A 111 -40.32 13.73 -16.63
C ARG A 111 -40.94 14.28 -17.93
N LEU A 112 -41.15 13.40 -18.90
CA LEU A 112 -41.95 13.69 -20.09
C LEU A 112 -43.44 13.36 -19.86
N PRO A 113 -44.39 14.19 -20.39
CA PRO A 113 -45.82 13.89 -20.30
C PRO A 113 -46.20 12.53 -20.90
N THR A 114 -45.47 12.09 -21.93
CA THR A 114 -45.66 10.82 -22.64
C THR A 114 -45.03 9.61 -21.95
N GLY A 115 -44.38 9.79 -20.80
CA GLY A 115 -43.57 8.77 -20.14
C GLY A 115 -42.08 8.86 -20.50
N GLY A 116 -41.22 8.40 -19.60
CA GLY A 116 -39.77 8.57 -19.69
C GLY A 116 -39.25 9.89 -19.10
N THR A 117 -37.95 10.10 -19.22
CA THR A 117 -37.22 11.24 -18.67
C THR A 117 -36.36 11.91 -19.77
N VAL A 118 -36.09 13.19 -19.61
CA VAL A 118 -35.22 13.95 -20.50
C VAL A 118 -34.37 14.93 -19.69
N GLU A 119 -33.11 15.08 -20.08
CA GLU A 119 -32.24 16.11 -19.53
C GLU A 119 -32.65 17.48 -20.08
N LYS A 120 -32.72 18.48 -19.20
CA LYS A 120 -32.91 19.88 -19.58
C LYS A 120 -31.94 20.79 -18.84
N PRO A 121 -31.52 21.91 -19.45
CA PRO A 121 -30.79 22.93 -18.71
C PRO A 121 -31.68 23.51 -17.60
N VAL A 122 -31.05 23.83 -16.46
CA VAL A 122 -31.69 24.62 -15.41
C VAL A 122 -31.69 26.09 -15.87
N PRO A 123 -32.83 26.80 -15.77
CA PRO A 123 -32.89 28.23 -16.09
C PRO A 123 -31.81 29.03 -15.36
N GLU A 124 -31.13 29.96 -16.04
CA GLU A 124 -29.98 30.70 -15.49
C GLU A 124 -30.29 31.36 -14.14
N GLU A 125 -31.51 31.89 -13.98
CA GLU A 125 -31.97 32.54 -12.77
C GLU A 125 -32.16 31.60 -11.56
N LEU A 126 -32.07 30.28 -11.76
CA LEU A 126 -32.18 29.25 -10.74
C LEU A 126 -30.84 28.52 -10.47
N GLN A 127 -29.86 28.61 -11.36
CA GLN A 127 -28.63 27.80 -11.29
C GLN A 127 -27.84 28.02 -10.00
N ASP A 128 -27.74 29.28 -9.57
CA ASP A 128 -27.00 29.69 -8.36
C ASP A 128 -27.92 29.90 -7.14
N LYS A 129 -29.21 29.53 -7.24
CA LYS A 129 -30.16 29.65 -6.13
C LYS A 129 -30.22 28.38 -5.27
N GLN A 130 -30.55 28.60 -4.00
CA GLN A 130 -30.87 27.56 -3.04
C GLN A 130 -32.11 26.77 -3.52
N VAL A 131 -31.99 25.44 -3.60
CA VAL A 131 -33.05 24.56 -4.10
C VAL A 131 -34.23 24.46 -3.14
N LEU A 132 -33.94 24.31 -1.84
CA LEU A 132 -34.94 24.13 -0.78
C LEU A 132 -35.12 25.40 0.04
N THR A 133 -36.29 25.61 0.63
CA THR A 133 -36.47 26.62 1.68
C THR A 133 -35.93 26.11 3.02
N ASP A 134 -35.62 27.01 3.95
CA ASP A 134 -35.11 26.65 5.27
C ASP A 134 -36.11 25.81 6.07
N GLU A 135 -37.41 26.09 5.91
CA GLU A 135 -38.49 25.31 6.47
C GLU A 135 -38.49 23.87 5.95
N GLN A 136 -38.29 23.69 4.63
CA GLN A 136 -38.21 22.37 4.00
C GLN A 136 -36.96 21.59 4.42
N ILE A 137 -35.82 22.27 4.57
CA ILE A 137 -34.58 21.66 5.08
C ILE A 137 -34.82 21.11 6.49
N LYS A 138 -35.44 21.90 7.37
CA LYS A 138 -35.78 21.47 8.74
C LYS A 138 -36.82 20.36 8.76
N GLU A 139 -37.79 20.38 7.85
CA GLU A 139 -38.79 19.33 7.71
C GLU A 139 -38.17 18.00 7.27
N LEU A 140 -37.27 18.00 6.27
CA LEU A 140 -36.49 16.83 5.86
C LEU A 140 -35.64 16.28 7.00
N ALA A 141 -34.94 17.15 7.74
CA ALA A 141 -34.14 16.74 8.88
C ALA A 141 -34.99 16.04 9.97
N LYS A 142 -36.23 16.51 10.22
CA LYS A 142 -37.17 15.82 11.11
C LYS A 142 -37.50 14.41 10.61
N TYR A 143 -37.82 14.26 9.31
CA TYR A 143 -38.08 12.94 8.73
C TYR A 143 -36.86 12.02 8.85
N ALA A 144 -35.65 12.53 8.58
CA ALA A 144 -34.42 11.76 8.69
C ALA A 144 -34.20 11.24 10.13
N ILE A 145 -34.39 12.10 11.14
CA ILE A 145 -34.25 11.74 12.56
C ILE A 145 -35.31 10.70 12.98
N GLU A 146 -36.55 10.85 12.53
CA GLU A 146 -37.60 9.87 12.84
C GLU A 146 -37.33 8.51 12.19
N ILE A 147 -36.82 8.50 10.96
CA ILE A 147 -36.43 7.28 10.24
C ILE A 147 -35.24 6.62 10.93
N GLU A 148 -34.19 7.37 11.28
CA GLU A 148 -33.04 6.87 12.05
C GLU A 148 -33.47 6.26 13.37
N ARG A 149 -34.35 6.94 14.11
CA ARG A 149 -34.90 6.45 15.38
C ARG A 149 -35.69 5.16 15.19
N HIS A 150 -36.47 5.04 14.10
CA HIS A 150 -37.24 3.83 13.80
C HIS A 150 -36.33 2.63 13.51
N TYR A 151 -35.27 2.83 12.72
CA TYR A 151 -34.35 1.74 12.32
C TYR A 151 -33.19 1.52 13.29
N GLY A 152 -32.96 2.42 14.24
CA GLY A 152 -31.93 2.33 15.28
C GLY A 152 -30.49 2.42 14.77
N LYS A 153 -30.28 2.93 13.56
CA LYS A 153 -28.97 2.98 12.90
C LYS A 153 -28.92 4.13 11.88
N PRO A 154 -27.72 4.59 11.48
CA PRO A 154 -27.60 5.61 10.45
C PRO A 154 -28.25 5.20 9.13
N MET A 155 -28.90 6.16 8.47
CA MET A 155 -29.73 5.92 7.29
C MET A 155 -29.26 6.78 6.12
N ASP A 156 -29.28 6.16 4.94
CA ASP A 156 -29.22 6.77 3.61
C ASP A 156 -30.65 6.81 3.06
N ILE A 157 -31.15 8.01 2.76
CA ILE A 157 -32.56 8.27 2.48
C ILE A 157 -32.70 9.12 1.21
N GLU A 158 -33.46 8.62 0.24
CA GLU A 158 -33.85 9.37 -0.96
C GLU A 158 -35.18 10.08 -0.76
N TRP A 159 -35.27 11.33 -1.23
CA TRP A 159 -36.46 12.17 -1.06
C TRP A 159 -36.78 12.98 -2.33
N ALA A 160 -38.03 13.41 -2.45
CA ALA A 160 -38.50 14.29 -3.53
C ALA A 160 -39.50 15.34 -3.04
N LEU A 161 -39.46 16.51 -3.66
CA LEU A 161 -40.39 17.61 -3.44
C LEU A 161 -41.36 17.71 -4.62
N ASP A 162 -42.63 17.42 -4.38
CA ASP A 162 -43.67 17.38 -5.41
C ASP A 162 -44.04 18.80 -5.87
N GLU A 163 -44.00 19.07 -7.16
CA GLU A 163 -44.28 20.39 -7.73
C GLU A 163 -45.75 20.81 -7.63
N ARG A 164 -46.67 19.84 -7.55
CA ARG A 164 -48.12 20.08 -7.56
C ARG A 164 -48.64 20.43 -6.17
N THR A 165 -48.06 19.82 -5.14
CA THR A 165 -48.51 19.93 -3.75
C THR A 165 -47.51 20.64 -2.84
N ASN A 166 -46.29 20.86 -3.31
CA ASN A 166 -45.16 21.38 -2.53
C ASN A 166 -44.84 20.55 -1.27
N LYS A 167 -45.24 19.28 -1.25
CA LYS A 167 -44.99 18.34 -0.15
C LYS A 167 -43.75 17.51 -0.41
N LEU A 168 -43.05 17.20 0.67
CA LEU A 168 -41.89 16.31 0.67
C LEU A 168 -42.35 14.85 0.79
N PHE A 169 -41.71 13.98 0.02
CA PHE A 169 -41.95 12.54 0.00
C PHE A 169 -40.62 11.81 0.20
N ILE A 170 -40.64 10.76 1.02
CA ILE A 170 -39.53 9.81 1.15
C ILE A 170 -39.73 8.70 0.15
N LEU A 171 -38.72 8.44 -0.68
CA LEU A 171 -38.77 7.48 -1.77
C LEU A 171 -38.18 6.13 -1.35
N GLN A 172 -37.01 6.18 -0.71
CA GLN A 172 -36.22 5.03 -0.32
C GLN A 172 -35.50 5.34 0.99
N ALA A 173 -35.39 4.36 1.88
CA ALA A 173 -34.57 4.47 3.08
C ALA A 173 -33.86 3.13 3.31
N ARG A 174 -32.53 3.15 3.42
CA ARG A 174 -31.70 1.98 3.72
C ARG A 174 -30.64 2.33 4.76
N PRO A 175 -30.09 1.34 5.47
CA PRO A 175 -28.92 1.55 6.31
C PRO A 175 -27.78 2.17 5.47
N GLU A 176 -27.15 3.21 6.00
CA GLU A 176 -25.95 3.78 5.38
C GLU A 176 -24.79 2.76 5.45
N THR A 177 -24.09 2.53 4.35
CA THR A 177 -23.25 1.34 4.19
C THR A 177 -21.86 1.42 4.83
N VAL A 178 -21.33 2.60 5.14
CA VAL A 178 -19.97 2.79 5.66
C VAL A 178 -19.95 2.95 7.19
N TRP A 179 -20.83 3.79 7.72
CA TRP A 179 -20.95 4.15 9.12
C TRP A 179 -22.13 3.46 9.82
N ALA A 180 -23.17 2.97 9.13
CA ALA A 180 -24.15 2.09 9.81
C ALA A 180 -23.58 0.69 10.12
N LEU A 181 -22.48 0.29 9.46
CA LEU A 181 -21.67 -0.86 9.84
C LEU A 181 -20.74 -0.57 11.03
N LYS A 182 -20.33 0.69 11.23
CA LYS A 182 -19.70 1.16 12.47
C LYS A 182 -20.77 1.52 13.48
N LYS A 183 -21.30 0.56 14.23
CA LYS A 183 -22.19 0.85 15.38
C LYS A 183 -21.64 2.02 16.22
N ALA A 184 -22.54 2.96 16.59
CA ALA A 184 -22.33 3.80 17.77
C ALA A 184 -22.02 2.88 18.94
N GLU A 185 -21.20 3.36 19.89
CA GLU A 185 -20.87 2.68 21.15
C GLU A 185 -22.12 2.05 21.78
N VAL A 186 -22.38 0.82 21.38
CA VAL A 186 -23.02 -0.16 22.20
C VAL A 186 -21.90 -0.60 23.11
N ILE A 187 -22.18 -0.60 24.41
CA ILE A 187 -21.43 -1.40 25.37
C ILE A 187 -21.54 -2.84 24.84
N GLU A 188 -20.69 -3.22 23.89
CA GLU A 188 -20.59 -4.58 23.39
C GLU A 188 -19.85 -5.36 24.49
N GLU A 189 -20.54 -6.39 24.96
CA GLU A 189 -19.97 -7.43 25.80
C GLU A 189 -18.60 -7.79 25.26
N LYS A 190 -17.57 -7.63 26.11
CA LYS A 190 -16.22 -8.07 25.80
C LYS A 190 -16.32 -9.47 25.19
N PRO A 191 -15.68 -9.74 24.03
CA PRO A 191 -15.69 -11.08 23.46
C PRO A 191 -15.27 -12.05 24.55
N ALA A 192 -16.03 -13.15 24.70
CA ALA A 192 -15.77 -14.14 25.74
C ALA A 192 -14.29 -14.52 25.69
N VAL A 193 -13.56 -14.03 26.67
CA VAL A 193 -12.12 -14.20 26.76
C VAL A 193 -11.90 -15.64 27.19
N THR A 194 -11.19 -16.41 26.36
CA THR A 194 -10.97 -17.84 26.62
C THR A 194 -9.55 -18.13 27.05
N LYS A 195 -9.40 -19.07 27.99
CA LYS A 195 -8.13 -19.69 28.37
C LYS A 195 -7.80 -20.91 27.52
N GLU A 196 -8.79 -21.46 26.83
CA GLU A 196 -8.62 -22.65 26.01
C GLU A 196 -8.00 -22.29 24.67
N ARG A 197 -6.82 -22.86 24.39
CA ARG A 197 -6.09 -22.66 23.13
C ARG A 197 -6.56 -23.66 22.08
N LYS A 198 -7.72 -23.41 21.50
CA LYS A 198 -8.19 -24.19 20.33
C LYS A 198 -7.59 -23.61 19.06
N ILE A 199 -6.72 -24.40 18.42
CA ILE A 199 -6.08 -24.04 17.14
C ILE A 199 -7.07 -24.30 16.01
N LEU A 200 -7.29 -23.29 15.16
CA LEU A 200 -8.11 -23.41 13.96
C LEU A 200 -7.25 -23.71 12.73
N VAL A 201 -6.15 -22.97 12.54
CA VAL A 201 -5.31 -23.07 11.34
C VAL A 201 -3.83 -22.88 11.70
N GLN A 202 -2.94 -23.55 10.96
CA GLN A 202 -1.50 -23.37 11.05
C GLN A 202 -0.91 -23.08 9.65
N GLY A 203 0.11 -22.23 9.60
CA GLY A 203 0.83 -21.88 8.38
C GLY A 203 2.25 -21.41 8.65
N LEU A 204 2.93 -20.90 7.62
CA LEU A 204 4.27 -20.35 7.72
C LEU A 204 4.21 -18.93 8.30
N PRO A 205 4.98 -18.60 9.37
CA PRO A 205 5.02 -17.27 9.96
C PRO A 205 5.77 -16.28 9.05
N ALA A 206 5.06 -15.64 8.12
CA ALA A 206 5.65 -14.76 7.12
C ALA A 206 6.09 -13.40 7.69
N SER A 207 5.22 -12.68 8.41
CA SER A 207 5.55 -11.43 9.09
C SER A 207 5.14 -11.53 10.57
N PRO A 208 6.06 -11.28 11.51
CA PRO A 208 5.81 -11.52 12.92
C PRO A 208 4.85 -10.50 13.51
N GLY A 209 4.03 -10.93 14.46
CA GLY A 209 3.18 -10.06 15.24
C GLY A 209 1.95 -10.80 15.75
N ILE A 210 1.15 -10.11 16.56
CA ILE A 210 -0.09 -10.66 17.11
C ILE A 210 -1.21 -9.70 16.73
N ALA A 211 -2.28 -10.24 16.18
CA ALA A 211 -3.47 -9.47 15.87
C ALA A 211 -4.71 -10.21 16.37
N ILE A 212 -5.64 -9.46 16.93
CA ILE A 212 -6.99 -9.95 17.18
C ILE A 212 -7.88 -9.20 16.21
N GLY A 213 -8.70 -9.93 15.49
CA GLY A 213 -9.57 -9.31 14.52
C GLY A 213 -10.63 -10.24 13.98
N ARG A 214 -11.57 -9.62 13.30
CA ARG A 214 -12.61 -10.31 12.56
C ARG A 214 -12.02 -10.82 11.25
N VAL A 215 -12.16 -12.12 10.98
CA VAL A 215 -11.82 -12.73 9.70
C VAL A 215 -12.69 -12.13 8.61
N HIS A 216 -12.04 -11.69 7.53
CA HIS A 216 -12.69 -11.33 6.29
C HIS A 216 -11.98 -12.05 5.14
N ILE A 217 -12.69 -13.02 4.57
CA ILE A 217 -12.26 -13.83 3.45
C ILE A 217 -12.52 -13.05 2.16
N ILE A 218 -11.44 -12.65 1.50
CA ILE A 218 -11.48 -11.98 0.20
C ILE A 218 -10.89 -12.96 -0.82
N PRO A 219 -11.70 -13.56 -1.70
CA PRO A 219 -11.18 -14.54 -2.67
C PRO A 219 -10.53 -13.89 -3.91
N THR A 220 -10.85 -12.62 -4.20
CA THR A 220 -10.48 -11.93 -5.45
C THR A 220 -10.28 -10.43 -5.23
N VAL A 221 -9.47 -9.80 -6.09
CA VAL A 221 -9.15 -8.36 -6.07
C VAL A 221 -10.40 -7.47 -6.07
N ASP A 222 -11.47 -7.85 -6.78
CA ASP A 222 -12.66 -7.01 -6.94
C ASP A 222 -13.38 -6.70 -5.61
N ARG A 223 -13.11 -7.52 -4.59
CA ARG A 223 -13.70 -7.40 -3.25
C ARG A 223 -12.78 -6.72 -2.23
N ILE A 224 -11.59 -6.25 -2.65
CA ILE A 224 -10.66 -5.46 -1.81
C ILE A 224 -11.33 -4.22 -1.20
N ASN A 225 -12.28 -3.62 -1.93
CA ASN A 225 -13.02 -2.45 -1.47
C ASN A 225 -13.98 -2.76 -0.30
N GLU A 226 -14.36 -4.03 -0.11
CA GLU A 226 -15.19 -4.48 1.01
C GLU A 226 -14.39 -4.57 2.32
N PHE A 227 -13.05 -4.70 2.21
CA PHE A 227 -12.15 -4.91 3.34
C PHE A 227 -12.08 -3.70 4.28
N GLN A 228 -12.35 -3.91 5.56
CA GLN A 228 -12.34 -2.86 6.57
C GLN A 228 -11.01 -2.80 7.31
N LYS A 229 -10.69 -1.60 7.80
CA LYS A 229 -9.49 -1.41 8.61
C LYS A 229 -9.60 -2.19 9.92
N GLY A 230 -8.57 -2.96 10.26
CA GLY A 230 -8.49 -3.78 11.47
C GLY A 230 -8.98 -5.22 11.31
N GLU A 231 -9.43 -5.63 10.13
CA GLU A 231 -9.83 -7.02 9.86
C GLU A 231 -8.64 -7.93 9.58
N ILE A 232 -8.85 -9.25 9.71
CA ILE A 232 -7.89 -10.28 9.33
C ILE A 232 -8.19 -10.68 7.88
N LEU A 233 -7.31 -10.31 6.95
CA LEU A 233 -7.44 -10.64 5.54
C LEU A 233 -7.14 -12.12 5.34
N VAL A 234 -8.11 -12.88 4.84
CA VAL A 234 -7.91 -14.29 4.48
C VAL A 234 -8.13 -14.47 2.98
N THR A 235 -7.18 -15.05 2.26
CA THR A 235 -7.29 -15.25 0.79
C THR A 235 -6.52 -16.48 0.32
N GLU A 236 -6.67 -16.85 -0.95
CA GLU A 236 -5.84 -17.88 -1.58
C GLU A 236 -4.38 -17.43 -1.69
N MET A 237 -4.16 -16.26 -2.32
CA MET A 237 -2.87 -15.61 -2.52
C MET A 237 -3.09 -14.10 -2.76
N THR A 238 -2.10 -13.25 -2.49
CA THR A 238 -2.17 -11.82 -2.83
C THR A 238 -1.30 -11.48 -4.04
N ALA A 239 -1.63 -10.38 -4.72
CA ALA A 239 -0.91 -9.78 -5.84
C ALA A 239 -0.78 -8.25 -5.64
N PRO A 240 -0.01 -7.49 -6.44
CA PRO A 240 0.22 -6.05 -6.23
C PRO A 240 -1.05 -5.22 -6.02
N ASP A 241 -2.15 -5.56 -6.70
CA ASP A 241 -3.45 -4.89 -6.56
C ASP A 241 -4.06 -5.00 -5.15
N TRP A 242 -3.57 -5.93 -4.31
CA TRP A 242 -4.05 -6.16 -2.95
C TRP A 242 -3.47 -5.19 -1.92
N VAL A 243 -2.42 -4.44 -2.27
CA VAL A 243 -1.74 -3.50 -1.37
C VAL A 243 -2.71 -2.57 -0.61
N PRO A 244 -3.77 -2.00 -1.22
CA PRO A 244 -4.74 -1.18 -0.51
C PRO A 244 -5.51 -1.91 0.62
N ALA A 245 -5.90 -3.17 0.42
CA ALA A 245 -6.51 -3.99 1.48
C ALA A 245 -5.46 -4.43 2.50
N MET A 246 -4.27 -4.82 2.04
CA MET A 246 -3.19 -5.22 2.92
C MET A 246 -2.88 -4.11 3.92
N ARG A 247 -2.77 -2.84 3.51
CA ARG A 247 -2.57 -1.67 4.39
C ARG A 247 -3.63 -1.49 5.48
N LYS A 248 -4.85 -1.99 5.25
CA LYS A 248 -5.96 -1.91 6.20
C LYS A 248 -5.96 -3.07 7.18
N ALA A 249 -5.27 -4.18 6.89
CA ALA A 249 -5.40 -5.43 7.62
C ALA A 249 -4.71 -5.37 8.98
N ALA A 250 -5.35 -5.94 10.00
CA ALA A 250 -4.70 -6.22 11.28
C ALA A 250 -3.76 -7.43 11.19
N ALA A 251 -4.10 -8.41 10.35
CA ALA A 251 -3.21 -9.48 9.92
C ALA A 251 -3.65 -10.07 8.58
N ILE A 252 -2.77 -10.83 7.94
CA ILE A 252 -3.00 -11.45 6.63
C ILE A 252 -2.75 -12.95 6.74
N ILE A 253 -3.64 -13.76 6.19
CA ILE A 253 -3.56 -15.22 6.15
C ILE A 253 -3.78 -15.68 4.72
N THR A 254 -2.85 -16.43 4.14
CA THR A 254 -3.04 -17.01 2.79
C THR A 254 -2.99 -18.54 2.79
N ASN A 255 -3.84 -19.16 1.97
CA ASN A 255 -3.82 -20.61 1.77
C ASN A 255 -2.51 -21.08 1.15
N SER A 256 -2.05 -20.34 0.15
CA SER A 256 -0.89 -20.63 -0.67
C SER A 256 0.18 -19.55 -0.48
N GLY A 257 1.43 -19.89 -0.80
CA GLY A 257 2.57 -18.96 -0.73
C GLY A 257 3.65 -19.37 0.27
N GLY A 258 4.91 -19.14 -0.12
CA GLY A 258 6.08 -19.35 0.72
C GLY A 258 6.55 -18.09 1.42
N MET A 259 7.66 -18.17 2.14
CA MET A 259 8.24 -17.05 2.89
C MET A 259 8.63 -15.85 2.01
N THR A 260 8.74 -16.03 0.70
CA THR A 260 9.12 -15.02 -0.29
C THR A 260 7.97 -14.59 -1.21
N CYS A 261 6.74 -15.05 -0.97
CA CYS A 261 5.59 -14.69 -1.80
C CYS A 261 5.18 -13.21 -1.62
N HIS A 262 4.38 -12.68 -2.55
CA HIS A 262 3.91 -11.31 -2.51
C HIS A 262 3.30 -10.92 -1.15
N ALA A 263 2.43 -11.77 -0.59
CA ALA A 263 1.81 -11.56 0.73
C ALA A 263 2.88 -11.38 1.82
N ALA A 264 3.87 -12.26 1.85
CA ALA A 264 4.95 -12.21 2.83
C ALA A 264 5.82 -10.95 2.66
N ILE A 265 6.14 -10.58 1.41
CA ILE A 265 7.00 -9.44 1.11
C ILE A 265 6.36 -8.14 1.59
N VAL A 266 5.15 -7.86 1.10
CA VAL A 266 4.44 -6.61 1.35
C VAL A 266 4.01 -6.51 2.82
N SER A 267 3.59 -7.62 3.44
CA SER A 267 3.18 -7.58 4.86
C SER A 267 4.34 -7.22 5.78
N ARG A 268 5.57 -7.70 5.50
CA ARG A 268 6.77 -7.25 6.23
C ARG A 268 7.05 -5.77 5.99
N GLU A 269 6.99 -5.31 4.75
CA GLU A 269 7.23 -3.88 4.42
C GLU A 269 6.25 -2.96 5.18
N LEU A 270 5.00 -3.40 5.34
CA LEU A 270 3.94 -2.68 6.06
C LEU A 270 3.94 -2.93 7.59
N GLY A 271 4.70 -3.91 8.08
CA GLY A 271 4.70 -4.35 9.48
C GLY A 271 3.37 -4.94 9.95
N ILE A 272 2.74 -5.73 9.08
CA ILE A 272 1.44 -6.35 9.33
C ILE A 272 1.66 -7.85 9.57
N PRO A 273 1.21 -8.40 10.72
CA PRO A 273 1.32 -9.83 11.01
C PRO A 273 0.78 -10.68 9.84
N CYS A 274 1.55 -11.66 9.39
CA CYS A 274 1.20 -12.43 8.19
C CYS A 274 1.56 -13.91 8.33
N ILE A 275 0.61 -14.78 7.98
CA ILE A 275 0.77 -16.23 7.90
C ILE A 275 0.47 -16.66 6.47
N VAL A 276 1.34 -17.46 5.85
CA VAL A 276 1.16 -17.90 4.46
C VAL A 276 1.23 -19.42 4.34
N GLY A 277 0.67 -19.96 3.27
CA GLY A 277 0.81 -21.38 2.96
C GLY A 277 0.07 -22.31 3.94
N THR A 278 -1.08 -21.91 4.49
CA THR A 278 -1.81 -22.75 5.46
C THR A 278 -2.25 -24.10 4.89
N ALA A 279 -2.58 -24.16 3.59
CA ALA A 279 -2.92 -25.41 2.90
C ALA A 279 -1.75 -26.41 2.91
N SER A 280 -0.51 -25.92 2.80
CA SER A 280 0.71 -26.75 2.81
C SER A 280 1.08 -27.28 4.20
N ARG A 281 0.48 -26.73 5.27
CA ARG A 281 0.77 -27.02 6.68
C ARG A 281 -0.41 -27.64 7.43
N GLY A 282 -1.49 -27.97 6.74
CA GLY A 282 -2.67 -28.57 7.34
C GLY A 282 -3.88 -28.40 6.43
N THR A 283 -4.69 -27.40 6.72
CA THR A 283 -5.97 -27.16 6.03
C THR A 283 -5.98 -25.72 5.50
N PRO A 284 -6.54 -25.49 4.28
CA PRO A 284 -6.71 -24.15 3.75
C PRO A 284 -7.46 -23.24 4.75
N ALA A 285 -6.94 -22.04 4.98
CA ALA A 285 -7.53 -21.08 5.92
C ALA A 285 -8.95 -20.68 5.49
N THR A 286 -9.20 -20.59 4.19
CA THR A 286 -10.52 -20.26 3.63
C THR A 286 -11.58 -21.34 3.85
N GLU A 287 -11.19 -22.57 4.19
CA GLU A 287 -12.13 -23.68 4.45
C GLU A 287 -12.49 -23.79 5.94
N VAL A 288 -11.55 -23.45 6.83
CA VAL A 288 -11.74 -23.57 8.28
C VAL A 288 -12.24 -22.27 8.91
N LEU A 289 -11.67 -21.14 8.50
CA LEU A 289 -12.09 -19.83 8.97
C LEU A 289 -13.36 -19.40 8.23
N LYS A 290 -14.18 -18.57 8.88
CA LYS A 290 -15.43 -18.07 8.32
C LYS A 290 -15.46 -16.55 8.41
N ASP A 291 -16.06 -15.90 7.42
CA ASP A 291 -16.32 -14.46 7.48
C ASP A 291 -17.01 -14.09 8.80
N GLY A 292 -16.50 -13.06 9.46
CA GLY A 292 -17.03 -12.60 10.73
C GLY A 292 -16.51 -13.33 11.97
N MET A 293 -15.75 -14.42 11.82
CA MET A 293 -15.15 -15.16 12.94
C MET A 293 -14.11 -14.29 13.64
N ILE A 294 -14.20 -14.16 14.96
CA ILE A 294 -13.15 -13.49 15.75
C ILE A 294 -12.06 -14.51 16.02
N VAL A 295 -10.83 -14.15 15.66
CA VAL A 295 -9.67 -15.01 15.85
C VAL A 295 -8.52 -14.22 16.47
N THR A 296 -7.63 -14.95 17.14
CA THR A 296 -6.33 -14.44 17.53
C THR A 296 -5.29 -15.02 16.57
N VAL A 297 -4.63 -14.16 15.81
CA VAL A 297 -3.54 -14.53 14.90
C VAL A 297 -2.21 -14.32 15.64
N ASP A 298 -1.51 -15.42 15.90
CA ASP A 298 -0.13 -15.40 16.36
C ASP A 298 0.79 -15.72 15.16
N ALA A 299 1.16 -14.68 14.44
CA ALA A 299 2.01 -14.80 13.27
C ALA A 299 3.49 -15.04 13.64
N LYS A 300 3.86 -15.01 14.93
CA LYS A 300 5.19 -15.47 15.36
C LYS A 300 5.28 -16.99 15.35
N LEU A 301 4.21 -17.64 15.78
CA LEU A 301 4.11 -19.11 15.81
C LEU A 301 3.49 -19.67 14.52
N GLY A 302 2.89 -18.83 13.69
CA GLY A 302 2.18 -19.27 12.49
C GLY A 302 0.85 -19.94 12.81
N VAL A 303 0.17 -19.54 13.88
CA VAL A 303 -1.03 -20.19 14.41
C VAL A 303 -2.20 -19.21 14.52
N VAL A 304 -3.39 -19.68 14.16
CA VAL A 304 -4.67 -18.96 14.34
C VAL A 304 -5.50 -19.70 15.39
N TYR A 305 -5.90 -18.99 16.44
CA TYR A 305 -6.72 -19.52 17.53
C TYR A 305 -8.17 -19.07 17.41
N GLU A 306 -9.09 -19.90 17.90
CA GLU A 306 -10.52 -19.55 18.02
C GLU A 306 -10.72 -18.49 19.10
N GLY A 307 -11.40 -17.40 18.76
CA GLY A 307 -11.77 -16.35 19.71
C GLY A 307 -10.60 -15.48 20.16
N VAL A 308 -10.81 -14.80 21.29
CA VAL A 308 -9.85 -13.87 21.90
C VAL A 308 -9.20 -14.55 23.09
N LEU A 309 -7.89 -14.77 23.02
CA LEU A 309 -7.11 -15.33 24.13
C LEU A 309 -6.82 -14.25 25.18
N GLU A 310 -7.02 -14.60 26.46
CA GLU A 310 -6.86 -13.69 27.61
C GLU A 310 -5.51 -12.99 27.68
N GLU A 311 -4.44 -13.76 27.45
CA GLU A 311 -3.05 -13.25 27.51
C GLU A 311 -2.74 -12.20 26.44
N PHE A 312 -3.52 -12.16 25.35
CA PHE A 312 -3.37 -11.20 24.26
C PHE A 312 -4.37 -10.03 24.38
N ALA A 313 -5.53 -10.25 25.01
CA ALA A 313 -6.48 -9.19 25.34
C ALA A 313 -5.91 -8.18 26.36
N GLU A 314 -5.24 -8.66 27.42
CA GLU A 314 -4.64 -7.80 28.44
C GLU A 314 -3.47 -6.96 27.91
N LYS A 315 -2.75 -7.47 26.91
CA LYS A 315 -1.67 -6.73 26.22
C LYS A 315 -2.23 -5.67 25.26
N ALA A 316 -3.36 -5.94 24.61
CA ALA A 316 -4.04 -4.97 23.74
C ALA A 316 -4.64 -3.80 24.55
N GLU A 317 -5.32 -4.08 25.67
CA GLU A 317 -5.87 -3.03 26.56
C GLU A 317 -4.76 -2.13 27.17
N LYS A 318 -3.59 -2.69 27.51
CA LYS A 318 -2.44 -1.90 28.00
C LYS A 318 -1.76 -1.07 26.91
N ALA A 319 -1.91 -1.43 25.63
CA ALA A 319 -1.38 -0.67 24.51
C ALA A 319 -2.29 0.51 24.11
N GLU A 320 -3.61 0.38 24.30
CA GLU A 320 -4.59 1.44 23.99
C GLU A 320 -4.81 2.43 25.15
N ALA A 321 -4.57 2.05 26.40
CA ALA A 321 -4.85 2.87 27.59
C ALA A 321 -3.70 3.80 28.05
N ALA A 322 -2.67 4.08 27.24
CA ALA A 322 -1.57 4.96 27.63
C ALA A 322 -1.61 6.32 26.92
N PRO A 323 -2.21 7.38 27.51
CA PRO A 323 -1.71 8.74 27.32
C PRO A 323 -0.50 8.94 28.26
N THR A 324 0.50 9.68 27.78
CA THR A 324 1.87 9.79 28.30
C THR A 324 2.72 8.54 28.06
N ALA A 325 3.72 8.74 27.20
CA ALA A 325 4.85 7.85 27.05
C ALA A 325 5.47 7.58 28.43
N VAL A 326 5.21 6.40 28.98
CA VAL A 326 6.30 5.67 29.59
C VAL A 326 7.15 5.23 28.40
N THR A 327 8.14 6.06 28.06
CA THR A 327 9.27 5.61 27.25
C THR A 327 9.92 4.48 28.04
N VAL A 328 9.44 3.25 27.82
CA VAL A 328 10.35 2.12 27.89
C VAL A 328 11.31 2.39 26.74
N ALA A 329 12.37 3.13 27.03
CA ALA A 329 13.47 3.33 26.13
C ALA A 329 13.97 1.92 25.82
N GLU A 330 13.55 1.34 24.70
CA GLU A 330 14.23 0.16 24.19
C GLU A 330 15.69 0.59 24.05
N PRO A 331 16.62 -0.08 24.74
CA PRO A 331 18.00 0.36 24.76
C PRO A 331 18.51 0.42 23.32
N TYR A 332 19.07 1.56 22.93
CA TYR A 332 19.73 1.70 21.63
C TYR A 332 20.98 0.81 21.66
N ILE A 333 20.88 -0.40 21.14
CA ILE A 333 22.00 -1.35 21.12
C ILE A 333 22.99 -0.86 20.06
N VAL A 334 24.18 -0.50 20.53
CA VAL A 334 25.29 -0.13 19.67
C VAL A 334 25.82 -1.39 18.99
N THR A 335 25.81 -1.40 17.67
CA THR A 335 26.36 -2.46 16.81
C THR A 335 27.47 -1.89 15.93
N GLY A 336 28.42 -2.72 15.53
CA GLY A 336 29.44 -2.37 14.53
C GLY A 336 28.86 -2.29 13.12
N THR A 337 28.05 -3.29 12.74
CA THR A 337 27.25 -3.30 11.52
C THR A 337 26.03 -2.40 11.70
N LYS A 338 25.84 -1.43 10.81
CA LYS A 338 24.72 -0.48 10.87
C LYS A 338 23.42 -1.15 10.41
N ILE A 339 22.31 -0.75 11.03
CA ILE A 339 20.98 -1.22 10.68
C ILE A 339 20.23 -0.09 9.99
N TYR A 340 20.05 -0.23 8.69
CA TYR A 340 19.27 0.70 7.88
C TYR A 340 17.85 0.18 7.62
N VAL A 341 17.01 1.05 7.07
CA VAL A 341 15.66 0.69 6.63
C VAL A 341 15.49 0.79 5.12
N ASN A 342 14.64 -0.08 4.57
CA ASN A 342 14.05 0.05 3.25
C ASN A 342 12.79 0.92 3.36
N LEU A 343 12.66 1.93 2.52
CA LEU A 343 11.52 2.85 2.51
C LEU A 343 11.14 3.22 1.08
N GLY A 344 9.84 3.35 0.81
CA GLY A 344 9.33 3.86 -0.47
C GLY A 344 8.24 4.93 -0.32
N GLU A 345 7.60 4.99 0.85
CA GLU A 345 6.44 5.85 1.09
C GLU A 345 6.82 7.06 1.96
N PRO A 346 6.65 8.30 1.46
CA PRO A 346 6.93 9.51 2.23
C PRO A 346 6.09 9.65 3.51
N GLU A 347 4.88 9.11 3.54
CA GLU A 347 3.95 9.19 4.69
C GLU A 347 4.47 8.42 5.92
N LEU A 348 5.25 7.37 5.70
CA LEU A 348 5.79 6.54 6.79
C LEU A 348 7.08 7.12 7.39
N ALA A 349 7.66 8.16 6.78
CA ALA A 349 9.00 8.66 7.11
C ALA A 349 9.18 8.99 8.60
N GLU A 350 8.26 9.76 9.21
CA GLU A 350 8.36 10.17 10.61
C GLU A 350 8.25 8.99 11.58
N LYS A 351 7.32 8.08 11.31
CA LYS A 351 7.11 6.87 12.12
C LYS A 351 8.35 5.97 12.08
N VAL A 352 8.92 5.76 10.89
CA VAL A 352 10.09 4.90 10.70
C VAL A 352 11.35 5.57 11.25
N ALA A 353 11.47 6.89 11.13
CA ALA A 353 12.58 7.66 11.70
C ALA A 353 12.65 7.56 13.23
N ALA A 354 11.53 7.33 13.92
CA ALA A 354 11.49 7.12 15.36
C ALA A 354 12.07 5.76 15.82
N LEU A 355 12.25 4.80 14.90
CA LEU A 355 12.88 3.51 15.18
C LEU A 355 14.40 3.67 15.37
N PRO A 356 15.07 2.72 16.07
CA PRO A 356 16.52 2.71 16.24
C PRO A 356 17.24 2.27 14.96
N ALA A 357 16.96 2.93 13.84
CA ALA A 357 17.61 2.77 12.54
C ALA A 357 18.71 3.82 12.37
N ASP A 358 19.84 3.42 11.80
CA ASP A 358 21.01 4.27 11.54
C ASP A 358 20.84 5.15 10.29
N GLY A 359 19.74 4.99 9.53
CA GLY A 359 19.48 5.66 8.26
C GLY A 359 18.59 4.83 7.32
N VAL A 360 18.44 5.28 6.08
CA VAL A 360 17.71 4.58 5.01
C VAL A 360 18.73 4.02 4.01
N GLY A 361 18.78 2.71 3.87
CA GLY A 361 19.74 2.00 3.02
C GLY A 361 19.21 1.74 1.61
N LEU A 362 17.90 1.86 1.43
CA LEU A 362 17.22 1.83 0.15
C LEU A 362 15.96 2.71 0.22
N LEU A 363 16.02 3.88 -0.40
CA LEU A 363 14.84 4.67 -0.75
C LEU A 363 14.45 4.35 -2.21
N ARG A 364 13.32 3.66 -2.39
CA ARG A 364 12.71 3.39 -3.70
C ARG A 364 11.83 4.57 -4.11
N GLN A 365 12.05 5.11 -5.30
CA GLN A 365 11.29 6.26 -5.79
C GLN A 365 10.06 5.87 -6.61
N GLU A 366 9.96 4.62 -7.06
CA GLU A 366 8.91 4.10 -7.93
C GLU A 366 7.49 4.25 -7.34
N PHE A 367 7.38 4.30 -6.01
CA PHE A 367 6.12 4.63 -5.34
C PHE A 367 5.67 6.05 -5.63
N VAL A 368 6.56 7.05 -5.52
CA VAL A 368 6.26 8.46 -5.85
C VAL A 368 5.82 8.59 -7.30
N TRP A 369 6.44 7.81 -8.18
CA TRP A 369 6.10 7.78 -9.60
C TRP A 369 4.68 7.28 -9.85
N SER A 370 4.28 6.18 -9.21
CA SER A 370 2.96 5.58 -9.39
C SER A 370 1.84 6.30 -8.64
N SER A 371 2.12 6.85 -7.45
CA SER A 371 1.09 7.46 -6.60
C SER A 371 0.91 8.97 -6.81
N GLU A 372 1.99 9.72 -7.09
CA GLU A 372 1.95 11.20 -7.14
C GLU A 372 2.18 11.79 -8.54
N ILE A 373 3.01 11.13 -9.36
CA ILE A 373 3.35 11.60 -10.70
C ILE A 373 2.39 11.03 -11.75
N GLY A 374 2.25 9.70 -11.82
CA GLY A 374 1.29 8.98 -12.67
C GLY A 374 1.53 9.07 -14.19
N GLU A 375 2.60 9.75 -14.62
CA GLU A 375 2.87 10.04 -16.03
C GLU A 375 4.34 9.76 -16.40
N HIS A 376 4.56 9.38 -17.66
CA HIS A 376 5.90 9.09 -18.17
C HIS A 376 6.76 10.38 -18.22
N PRO A 377 8.04 10.38 -17.80
CA PRO A 377 8.86 11.59 -17.69
C PRO A 377 9.11 12.25 -19.05
N LEU A 378 9.35 11.46 -20.11
CA LEU A 378 9.49 12.00 -21.47
C LEU A 378 8.18 12.62 -21.97
N TYR A 379 7.02 12.10 -21.55
CA TYR A 379 5.72 12.71 -21.85
C TYR A 379 5.55 14.05 -21.12
N MET A 380 5.96 14.11 -19.86
CA MET A 380 5.97 15.37 -19.09
C MET A 380 6.92 16.40 -19.69
N ILE A 381 8.08 15.99 -20.22
CA ILE A 381 8.99 16.88 -20.95
C ILE A 381 8.31 17.42 -22.21
N GLU A 382 7.75 16.54 -23.05
CA GLU A 382 7.09 16.94 -24.31
C GLU A 382 5.89 17.87 -24.07
N THR A 383 5.18 17.69 -22.96
CA THR A 383 4.04 18.53 -22.56
C THR A 383 4.42 19.76 -21.74
N GLY A 384 5.72 20.08 -21.61
CA GLY A 384 6.21 21.29 -20.92
C GLY A 384 6.10 21.26 -19.39
N ARG A 385 5.91 20.09 -18.79
CA ARG A 385 5.72 19.86 -17.34
C ARG A 385 6.93 19.20 -16.65
N ALA A 386 8.12 19.32 -17.23
CA ALA A 386 9.35 18.78 -16.66
C ALA A 386 9.62 19.30 -15.23
N GLU A 387 9.32 20.57 -14.97
CA GLU A 387 9.52 21.19 -13.65
C GLU A 387 8.55 20.65 -12.58
N GLU A 388 7.33 20.27 -12.98
CA GLU A 388 6.37 19.62 -12.09
C GLU A 388 6.90 18.27 -11.60
N PHE A 389 7.48 17.48 -12.50
CA PHE A 389 8.12 16.20 -12.17
C PHE A 389 9.24 16.38 -11.13
N VAL A 390 10.15 17.34 -11.39
CA VAL A 390 11.29 17.63 -10.50
C VAL A 390 10.80 18.04 -9.11
N ASN A 391 9.80 18.92 -9.03
CA ASN A 391 9.28 19.42 -7.76
C ASN A 391 8.56 18.34 -6.94
N LYS A 392 7.72 17.51 -7.57
CA LYS A 392 7.05 16.40 -6.89
C LYS A 392 8.05 15.41 -6.30
N LEU A 393 9.04 14.99 -7.10
CA LEU A 393 10.05 14.05 -6.66
C LEU A 393 10.93 14.64 -5.55
N ALA A 394 11.35 15.91 -5.69
CA ALA A 394 12.13 16.60 -4.67
C ALA A 394 11.38 16.76 -3.34
N GLU A 395 10.07 17.05 -3.37
CA GLU A 395 9.26 17.19 -2.17
C GLU A 395 9.10 15.86 -1.42
N ALA A 396 8.85 14.75 -2.14
CA ALA A 396 8.81 13.42 -1.55
C ALA A 396 10.15 13.06 -0.88
N PHE A 397 11.27 13.30 -1.56
CA PHE A 397 12.60 13.07 -1.01
C PHE A 397 12.92 14.00 0.18
N ARG A 398 12.46 15.26 0.14
CA ARG A 398 12.63 16.23 1.23
C ARG A 398 11.98 15.73 2.52
N ARG A 399 10.73 15.24 2.45
CA ARG A 399 10.00 14.70 3.62
C ARG A 399 10.79 13.57 4.30
N ILE A 400 11.29 12.63 3.51
CA ILE A 400 12.07 11.49 4.02
C ILE A 400 13.42 11.96 4.58
N CYS A 401 14.16 12.76 3.83
CA CYS A 401 15.48 13.23 4.26
C CYS A 401 15.41 14.09 5.52
N ALA A 402 14.37 14.91 5.67
CA ALA A 402 14.13 15.72 6.87
C ALA A 402 13.85 14.85 8.10
N ALA A 403 12.99 13.82 7.97
CA ALA A 403 12.68 12.91 9.06
C ALA A 403 13.92 12.14 9.56
N PHE A 404 14.83 11.78 8.66
CA PHE A 404 16.04 11.04 9.01
C PHE A 404 17.23 11.93 9.39
N TYR A 405 17.18 13.24 9.17
CA TYR A 405 18.33 14.12 9.34
C TYR A 405 18.96 14.03 10.75
N PRO A 406 20.30 13.91 10.89
CA PRO A 406 21.34 13.90 9.84
C PRO A 406 21.71 12.49 9.32
N ARG A 407 20.96 11.44 9.66
CA ARG A 407 21.22 10.06 9.22
C ARG A 407 21.13 9.94 7.69
N PRO A 408 22.01 9.13 7.05
CA PRO A 408 22.06 9.00 5.61
C PRO A 408 20.76 8.42 5.04
N VAL A 409 20.37 8.88 3.85
CA VAL A 409 19.28 8.35 3.05
C VAL A 409 19.81 8.03 1.66
N VAL A 410 19.89 6.75 1.31
CA VAL A 410 20.41 6.29 0.01
C VAL A 410 19.24 6.07 -0.94
N MET A 411 19.04 7.02 -1.86
CA MET A 411 17.99 6.96 -2.89
C MET A 411 18.47 6.19 -4.11
N ARG A 412 17.69 5.21 -4.56
CA ARG A 412 17.98 4.48 -5.78
C ARG A 412 17.34 5.19 -6.98
N PHE A 413 18.13 5.49 -8.00
CA PHE A 413 17.58 5.97 -9.28
C PHE A 413 16.55 4.99 -9.84
N SER A 414 15.63 5.47 -10.68
CA SER A 414 14.49 4.66 -11.11
C SER A 414 14.93 3.37 -11.79
N ASP A 415 14.45 2.24 -11.30
CA ASP A 415 14.75 0.91 -11.82
C ASP A 415 13.52 0.24 -12.46
N PHE A 416 12.51 1.03 -12.83
CA PHE A 416 11.35 0.51 -13.57
C PHE A 416 11.78 -0.21 -14.86
N LYS A 417 11.10 -1.32 -15.12
CA LYS A 417 11.15 -2.07 -16.38
C LYS A 417 10.34 -1.33 -17.45
N SER A 418 10.63 -1.57 -18.73
CA SER A 418 9.88 -0.96 -19.85
C SER A 418 8.38 -1.23 -19.79
N SER A 419 7.96 -2.38 -19.25
CA SER A 419 6.55 -2.71 -19.01
C SER A 419 5.89 -1.77 -17.99
N GLU A 420 6.58 -1.46 -16.90
CA GLU A 420 6.05 -0.60 -15.83
C GLU A 420 5.97 0.85 -16.29
N TYR A 421 6.99 1.35 -17.01
CA TYR A 421 6.94 2.67 -17.64
C TYR A 421 5.81 2.80 -18.66
N ARG A 422 5.46 1.72 -19.38
CA ARG A 422 4.37 1.72 -20.37
C ARG A 422 3.02 1.96 -19.73
N GLU A 423 2.81 1.43 -18.53
CA GLU A 423 1.56 1.55 -17.77
C GLU A 423 1.32 2.98 -17.26
N LEU A 424 2.36 3.81 -17.19
CA LEU A 424 2.21 5.24 -16.90
C LEU A 424 1.55 5.97 -18.08
N LYS A 425 0.79 7.01 -17.77
CA LYS A 425 0.14 7.84 -18.78
C LYS A 425 1.19 8.41 -19.76
N GLY A 426 0.99 8.15 -21.05
CA GLY A 426 1.90 8.55 -22.13
C GLY A 426 3.10 7.62 -22.35
N GLY A 427 3.25 6.55 -21.56
CA GLY A 427 4.39 5.61 -21.63
C GLY A 427 4.45 4.77 -22.90
N GLU A 428 3.32 4.35 -23.45
CA GLU A 428 3.22 3.53 -24.68
C GLU A 428 4.01 4.10 -25.86
N LYS A 429 4.14 5.43 -25.94
CA LYS A 429 4.88 6.11 -27.01
C LYS A 429 6.40 5.87 -26.94
N TYR A 430 6.95 5.72 -25.74
CA TYR A 430 8.41 5.70 -25.52
C TYR A 430 8.95 4.31 -25.22
N GLU A 431 8.10 3.39 -24.75
CA GLU A 431 8.56 2.14 -24.15
C GLU A 431 8.42 0.91 -25.06
N PRO A 432 9.52 0.22 -25.38
CA PRO A 432 9.51 -0.96 -26.26
C PRO A 432 8.92 -2.20 -25.55
N VAL A 433 8.19 -3.03 -26.28
CA VAL A 433 7.74 -4.33 -25.77
C VAL A 433 8.93 -5.29 -25.81
N GLU A 434 9.32 -5.80 -24.65
CA GLU A 434 10.49 -6.68 -24.50
C GLU A 434 10.06 -8.11 -24.15
N PRO A 435 10.74 -9.14 -24.69
CA PRO A 435 10.41 -10.53 -24.40
C PRO A 435 10.79 -10.94 -22.96
N SER A 436 11.74 -10.25 -22.32
CA SER A 436 12.09 -10.43 -20.92
C SER A 436 12.29 -9.07 -20.27
N ALA A 437 11.34 -8.67 -19.42
CA ALA A 437 11.41 -7.41 -18.70
C ALA A 437 12.50 -7.42 -17.61
N LEU A 438 12.86 -8.60 -17.07
CA LEU A 438 13.89 -8.73 -16.02
C LEU A 438 15.26 -8.27 -16.50
N LEU A 439 15.67 -8.69 -17.70
CA LEU A 439 17.00 -8.41 -18.26
C LEU A 439 17.02 -7.27 -19.30
N GLY A 440 15.86 -6.64 -19.53
CA GLY A 440 15.63 -5.65 -20.57
C GLY A 440 16.22 -4.26 -20.30
N TRP A 441 15.67 -3.26 -20.98
CA TRP A 441 16.12 -1.87 -20.95
C TRP A 441 15.70 -1.17 -19.64
N ARG A 442 16.54 -1.27 -18.61
CA ARG A 442 16.30 -0.71 -17.26
C ARG A 442 17.61 -0.36 -16.54
N GLY A 443 17.47 0.40 -15.45
CA GLY A 443 18.58 0.88 -14.63
C GLY A 443 19.64 1.62 -15.46
N ALA A 444 20.92 1.37 -15.17
CA ALA A 444 22.05 2.06 -15.80
C ALA A 444 21.98 2.18 -17.32
N SER A 445 21.57 1.13 -18.05
CA SER A 445 21.56 1.13 -19.51
C SER A 445 20.56 2.11 -20.12
N ARG A 446 19.56 2.52 -19.33
CA ARG A 446 18.55 3.51 -19.72
C ARG A 446 19.06 4.93 -19.51
N TYR A 447 19.86 5.19 -18.49
CA TYR A 447 20.24 6.55 -18.09
C TYR A 447 21.14 7.28 -19.09
N TYR A 448 22.02 6.56 -19.79
CA TYR A 448 22.89 7.15 -20.82
C TYR A 448 22.32 6.99 -22.24
N ASP A 449 21.19 6.32 -22.42
CA ASP A 449 20.61 6.12 -23.75
C ASP A 449 20.08 7.47 -24.29
N PRO A 450 20.40 7.85 -25.55
CA PRO A 450 19.90 9.09 -26.15
C PRO A 450 18.37 9.25 -26.11
N LYS A 451 17.62 8.15 -26.05
CA LYS A 451 16.14 8.18 -25.97
C LYS A 451 15.62 8.60 -24.60
N TYR A 452 16.40 8.42 -23.53
CA TYR A 452 15.92 8.59 -22.15
C TYR A 452 16.77 9.56 -21.31
N ILE A 453 17.98 9.91 -21.74
CA ILE A 453 18.90 10.76 -20.98
C ILE A 453 18.26 12.05 -20.43
N GLU A 454 17.35 12.68 -21.17
CA GLU A 454 16.65 13.89 -20.72
C GLU A 454 15.70 13.63 -19.53
N ALA A 455 15.10 12.45 -19.44
CA ALA A 455 14.31 12.04 -18.27
C ALA A 455 15.22 11.79 -17.05
N PHE A 456 16.37 11.13 -17.24
CA PHE A 456 17.33 10.90 -16.15
C PHE A 456 17.86 12.22 -15.56
N LYS A 457 18.08 13.24 -16.39
CA LYS A 457 18.45 14.59 -15.92
C LYS A 457 17.41 15.20 -14.98
N LEU A 458 16.12 14.87 -15.12
CA LEU A 458 15.10 15.35 -14.18
C LEU A 458 15.28 14.74 -12.79
N GLU A 459 15.61 13.45 -12.70
CA GLU A 459 15.92 12.80 -11.41
C GLU A 459 17.16 13.44 -10.76
N ILE A 460 18.22 13.72 -11.55
CA ILE A 460 19.41 14.43 -11.05
C ILE A 460 19.04 15.83 -10.52
N LYS A 461 18.21 16.57 -11.25
CA LYS A 461 17.73 17.90 -10.82
C LYS A 461 16.95 17.83 -9.52
N ALA A 462 16.10 16.81 -9.32
CA ALA A 462 15.37 16.61 -8.07
C ALA A 462 16.32 16.35 -6.89
N VAL A 463 17.36 15.52 -7.09
CA VAL A 463 18.39 15.28 -6.06
C VAL A 463 19.14 16.56 -5.72
N LYS A 464 19.55 17.34 -6.75
CA LYS A 464 20.22 18.63 -6.54
C LYS A 464 19.34 19.60 -5.77
N LYS A 465 18.08 19.74 -6.15
CA LYS A 465 17.10 20.58 -5.45
C LYS A 465 17.04 20.24 -3.96
N VAL A 466 16.95 18.96 -3.61
CA VAL A 466 16.92 18.52 -2.19
C VAL A 466 18.20 18.89 -1.44
N ARG A 467 19.36 18.68 -2.06
CA ARG A 467 20.65 18.94 -1.42
C ARG A 467 21.02 20.42 -1.36
N GLU A 468 20.67 21.19 -2.38
CA GLU A 468 21.13 22.58 -2.59
C GLU A 468 20.09 23.60 -2.12
N GLU A 469 18.80 23.43 -2.45
CA GLU A 469 17.74 24.35 -2.04
C GLU A 469 17.22 24.04 -0.63
N TYR A 470 16.95 22.77 -0.31
CA TYR A 470 16.47 22.38 1.03
C TYR A 470 17.60 22.13 2.04
N GLY A 471 18.86 22.10 1.60
CA GLY A 471 20.02 21.90 2.47
C GLY A 471 20.17 20.49 3.06
N LEU A 472 19.41 19.50 2.56
CA LEU A 472 19.40 18.14 3.10
C LEU A 472 20.56 17.31 2.50
N LYS A 473 21.76 17.52 3.06
CA LYS A 473 23.01 16.87 2.61
C LYS A 473 23.11 15.38 2.95
N ASN A 474 22.16 14.82 3.69
CA ASN A 474 22.10 13.39 3.98
C ASN A 474 21.52 12.53 2.84
N LEU A 475 21.02 13.14 1.75
CA LEU A 475 20.58 12.41 0.56
C LEU A 475 21.76 11.95 -0.31
N TRP A 476 21.99 10.65 -0.37
CA TRP A 476 22.93 9.99 -1.29
C TRP A 476 22.17 9.30 -2.42
N VAL A 477 22.88 8.87 -3.46
CA VAL A 477 22.26 8.16 -4.59
C VAL A 477 22.87 6.79 -4.82
N MET A 478 22.09 5.92 -5.45
CA MET A 478 22.48 4.58 -5.83
C MET A 478 22.06 4.29 -7.27
N ILE A 479 22.98 3.74 -8.05
CA ILE A 479 22.77 3.37 -9.46
C ILE A 479 22.37 1.88 -9.53
N PRO A 480 21.15 1.54 -9.99
CA PRO A 480 20.74 0.16 -10.20
C PRO A 480 21.18 -0.40 -11.56
N PHE A 481 21.19 -1.73 -11.64
CA PHE A 481 21.29 -2.56 -12.84
C PHE A 481 22.45 -2.20 -13.79
N CYS A 482 23.60 -1.83 -13.21
CA CYS A 482 24.80 -1.48 -13.96
C CYS A 482 25.57 -2.74 -14.37
N ARG A 483 25.65 -3.00 -15.68
CA ARG A 483 26.21 -4.24 -16.22
C ARG A 483 27.71 -4.15 -16.41
N ARG A 484 28.21 -2.98 -16.84
CA ARG A 484 29.62 -2.78 -17.22
C ARG A 484 30.21 -1.53 -16.58
N VAL A 485 31.52 -1.54 -16.38
CA VAL A 485 32.27 -0.44 -15.76
C VAL A 485 32.17 0.85 -16.58
N ASP A 486 32.15 0.75 -17.91
CA ASP A 486 32.01 1.91 -18.80
C ASP A 486 30.59 2.49 -18.82
N GLU A 487 29.55 1.71 -18.47
CA GLU A 487 28.20 2.25 -18.25
C GLU A 487 28.21 3.16 -17.02
N LEU A 488 28.83 2.70 -15.92
CA LEU A 488 28.95 3.48 -14.71
C LEU A 488 29.74 4.77 -14.96
N GLU A 489 30.87 4.70 -15.66
CA GLU A 489 31.67 5.88 -16.02
C GLU A 489 30.84 6.92 -16.78
N LYS A 490 30.02 6.50 -17.75
CA LYS A 490 29.11 7.39 -18.48
C LYS A 490 28.10 8.06 -17.55
N ILE A 491 27.49 7.32 -16.64
CA ILE A 491 26.48 7.84 -15.70
C ILE A 491 27.10 8.85 -14.74
N ILE A 492 28.27 8.55 -14.18
CA ILE A 492 29.01 9.49 -13.33
C ILE A 492 29.30 10.77 -14.10
N LYS A 493 29.77 10.66 -15.35
CA LYS A 493 30.02 11.84 -16.19
C LYS A 493 28.76 12.68 -16.42
N ILE A 494 27.62 12.06 -16.72
CA ILE A 494 26.33 12.75 -16.88
C ILE A 494 25.95 13.49 -15.58
N MET A 495 26.07 12.82 -14.43
CA MET A 495 25.81 13.46 -13.13
C MET A 495 26.74 14.66 -12.88
N GLU A 496 28.03 14.54 -13.22
CA GLU A 496 29.00 15.62 -13.07
C GLU A 496 28.74 16.81 -13.99
N GLU A 497 28.29 16.56 -15.23
CA GLU A 497 27.87 17.56 -16.22
C GLU A 497 26.62 18.32 -15.75
N GLU A 498 25.68 17.63 -15.11
CA GLU A 498 24.50 18.24 -14.47
C GLU A 498 24.83 18.89 -13.11
N GLY A 499 26.07 18.84 -12.66
CA GLY A 499 26.57 19.50 -11.46
C GLY A 499 26.40 18.73 -10.16
N LEU A 500 26.07 17.43 -10.21
CA LEU A 500 25.97 16.54 -9.06
C LEU A 500 27.25 15.69 -8.94
N ARG A 501 28.22 16.16 -8.14
CA ARG A 501 29.56 15.54 -8.03
C ARG A 501 29.78 14.86 -6.69
N ARG A 502 30.39 13.68 -6.73
CA ARG A 502 30.81 12.94 -5.54
C ARG A 502 31.80 13.75 -4.71
N GLY A 503 31.67 13.68 -3.39
CA GLY A 503 32.51 14.43 -2.47
C GLY A 503 32.45 13.90 -1.04
N PRO A 504 32.97 14.65 -0.06
CA PRO A 504 32.88 14.28 1.35
C PRO A 504 31.43 14.14 1.84
N ASP A 505 30.53 15.00 1.36
CA ASP A 505 29.13 15.12 1.78
C ASP A 505 28.12 14.44 0.84
N PHE A 506 28.53 14.08 -0.39
CA PHE A 506 27.69 13.36 -1.36
C PHE A 506 28.33 12.06 -1.78
N LYS A 507 27.62 10.94 -1.52
CA LYS A 507 28.07 9.60 -1.86
C LYS A 507 27.26 9.02 -3.01
N VAL A 508 27.94 8.24 -3.84
CA VAL A 508 27.34 7.47 -4.92
C VAL A 508 27.57 5.99 -4.64
N TRP A 509 26.50 5.22 -4.55
CA TRP A 509 26.52 3.78 -4.38
C TRP A 509 26.17 3.06 -5.68
N LEU A 510 26.57 1.79 -5.78
CA LEU A 510 26.11 0.89 -6.82
C LEU A 510 25.25 -0.21 -6.22
N MET A 511 24.09 -0.49 -6.81
CA MET A 511 23.35 -1.68 -6.44
C MET A 511 24.05 -2.89 -7.06
N ALA A 512 24.64 -3.75 -6.23
CA ALA A 512 25.33 -4.95 -6.66
C ALA A 512 24.33 -6.10 -6.79
N GLU A 513 23.86 -6.31 -8.01
CA GLU A 513 22.70 -7.17 -8.29
C GLU A 513 22.86 -8.01 -9.55
N ILE A 514 24.00 -7.88 -10.21
CA ILE A 514 24.40 -8.63 -11.40
C ILE A 514 25.75 -9.29 -11.09
N PRO A 515 26.05 -10.51 -11.59
CA PRO A 515 27.30 -11.20 -11.26
C PRO A 515 28.55 -10.38 -11.63
N SER A 516 28.48 -9.57 -12.70
CA SER A 516 29.58 -8.68 -13.09
C SER A 516 29.94 -7.67 -12.01
N ASN A 517 28.98 -7.21 -11.18
CA ASN A 517 29.26 -6.30 -10.07
C ASN A 517 30.14 -6.95 -9.00
N CYS A 518 29.89 -8.22 -8.69
CA CYS A 518 30.67 -8.99 -7.73
C CYS A 518 32.06 -9.33 -8.29
N LEU A 519 32.13 -9.79 -9.54
CA LEU A 519 33.36 -10.24 -10.19
C LEU A 519 34.34 -9.09 -10.50
N LEU A 520 33.82 -7.90 -10.80
CA LEU A 520 34.63 -6.73 -11.19
C LEU A 520 34.53 -5.59 -10.17
N ALA A 521 34.23 -5.90 -8.91
CA ALA A 521 34.09 -4.90 -7.85
C ALA A 521 35.33 -3.99 -7.74
N ASP A 522 36.53 -4.54 -7.89
CA ASP A 522 37.78 -3.77 -7.90
C ASP A 522 37.86 -2.72 -9.03
N LYS A 523 37.17 -2.96 -10.14
CA LYS A 523 37.09 -1.99 -11.25
C LYS A 523 35.99 -0.95 -11.00
N PHE A 524 34.85 -1.37 -10.46
CA PHE A 524 33.74 -0.47 -10.11
C PHE A 524 34.10 0.50 -8.96
N ASN A 525 34.93 0.08 -8.00
CA ASN A 525 35.35 0.86 -6.83
C ASN A 525 35.88 2.27 -7.15
N LYS A 526 36.45 2.47 -8.34
CA LYS A 526 36.95 3.78 -8.80
C LYS A 526 35.86 4.85 -8.85
N TYR A 527 34.63 4.47 -9.16
CA TYR A 527 33.54 5.37 -9.51
C TYR A 527 32.48 5.54 -8.39
N ILE A 528 32.51 4.70 -7.35
CA ILE A 528 31.54 4.72 -6.23
C ILE A 528 32.20 4.76 -4.84
N ASP A 529 31.39 5.05 -3.82
CA ASP A 529 31.76 5.05 -2.39
C ASP A 529 31.35 3.76 -1.68
N GLY A 530 30.39 3.03 -2.24
CA GLY A 530 29.90 1.80 -1.64
C GLY A 530 28.94 1.03 -2.54
N TYR A 531 28.50 -0.12 -2.03
CA TYR A 531 27.56 -1.01 -2.67
C TYR A 531 26.32 -1.21 -1.80
N SER A 532 25.20 -1.50 -2.43
CA SER A 532 24.06 -2.17 -1.77
C SER A 532 23.75 -3.44 -2.55
N ILE A 533 23.89 -4.60 -1.93
CA ILE A 533 23.58 -5.88 -2.58
C ILE A 533 22.07 -5.98 -2.79
N GLY A 534 21.65 -6.03 -4.05
CA GLY A 534 20.28 -6.36 -4.44
C GLY A 534 20.11 -7.87 -4.46
N SER A 535 19.92 -8.48 -3.28
CA SER A 535 19.96 -9.94 -3.09
C SER A 535 18.98 -10.72 -3.98
N ASN A 536 17.80 -10.15 -4.25
CA ASN A 536 16.80 -10.74 -5.14
C ASN A 536 17.33 -10.88 -6.58
N ASP A 537 17.68 -9.78 -7.22
CA ASP A 537 18.17 -9.74 -8.60
C ASP A 537 19.53 -10.46 -8.72
N LEU A 538 20.39 -10.36 -7.71
CA LEU A 538 21.66 -11.10 -7.68
C LEU A 538 21.42 -12.62 -7.68
N THR A 539 20.47 -13.10 -6.88
CA THR A 539 20.13 -14.52 -6.82
C THR A 539 19.53 -15.00 -8.14
N MET A 540 18.58 -14.23 -8.71
CA MET A 540 17.96 -14.54 -10.00
C MET A 540 19.00 -14.64 -11.12
N THR A 541 19.96 -13.72 -11.16
CA THR A 541 20.98 -13.65 -12.21
C THR A 541 22.13 -14.65 -12.02
N ILE A 542 22.50 -14.99 -10.77
CA ILE A 542 23.50 -16.04 -10.49
C ILE A 542 22.93 -17.43 -10.80
N LEU A 543 21.69 -17.71 -10.38
CA LEU A 543 21.07 -19.01 -10.54
C LEU A 543 20.38 -19.19 -11.90
N GLY A 544 20.21 -18.09 -12.66
CA GLY A 544 19.53 -18.12 -13.96
C GLY A 544 18.04 -18.43 -13.85
N CYS A 545 17.39 -18.00 -12.76
CA CYS A 545 15.97 -18.25 -12.52
C CYS A 545 15.20 -16.93 -12.32
N ASP A 546 13.97 -16.88 -12.81
CA ASP A 546 13.03 -15.80 -12.51
C ASP A 546 12.08 -16.28 -11.40
N ARG A 547 12.05 -15.58 -10.26
CA ARG A 547 11.19 -15.96 -9.13
C ARG A 547 9.71 -15.72 -9.41
N ASP A 548 9.39 -14.87 -10.39
CA ASP A 548 8.02 -14.59 -10.82
C ASP A 548 7.54 -15.63 -11.86
N ASN A 549 8.45 -16.48 -12.35
CA ASN A 549 8.12 -17.62 -13.20
C ASN A 549 7.85 -18.87 -12.36
N GLU A 550 6.57 -19.23 -12.23
CA GLU A 550 6.09 -20.37 -11.42
C GLU A 550 6.83 -21.69 -11.69
N THR A 551 7.31 -21.91 -12.92
CA THR A 551 7.99 -23.16 -13.30
C THR A 551 9.34 -23.32 -12.60
N VAL A 552 10.07 -22.22 -12.40
CA VAL A 552 11.45 -22.23 -11.87
C VAL A 552 11.60 -21.49 -10.54
N ALA A 553 10.54 -20.87 -10.03
CA ALA A 553 10.55 -20.11 -8.77
C ALA A 553 11.05 -20.93 -7.57
N HIS A 554 10.83 -22.25 -7.57
CA HIS A 554 11.31 -23.17 -6.52
C HIS A 554 12.84 -23.31 -6.46
N LEU A 555 13.57 -22.89 -7.51
CA LEU A 555 15.03 -22.88 -7.54
C LEU A 555 15.63 -21.64 -6.87
N PHE A 556 14.83 -20.61 -6.60
CA PHE A 556 15.28 -19.38 -5.98
C PHE A 556 15.63 -19.60 -4.50
N ASP A 557 16.92 -19.50 -4.14
CA ASP A 557 17.37 -19.47 -2.76
C ASP A 557 18.56 -18.51 -2.60
N GLU A 558 18.36 -17.42 -1.88
CA GLU A 558 19.38 -16.41 -1.59
C GLU A 558 20.54 -16.97 -0.74
N ARG A 559 20.33 -18.12 -0.08
CA ARG A 559 21.32 -18.78 0.76
C ARG A 559 22.20 -19.76 -0.01
N ASP A 560 21.96 -19.95 -1.30
CA ASP A 560 22.75 -20.81 -2.17
C ASP A 560 24.24 -20.44 -2.09
N LEU A 561 25.10 -21.45 -2.20
CA LEU A 561 26.55 -21.28 -2.07
C LEU A 561 27.11 -20.33 -3.13
N ALA A 562 26.59 -20.35 -4.37
CA ALA A 562 27.03 -19.46 -5.43
C ALA A 562 26.73 -17.99 -5.10
N VAL A 563 25.56 -17.73 -4.51
CA VAL A 563 25.15 -16.39 -4.08
C VAL A 563 26.02 -15.92 -2.91
N LYS A 564 26.21 -16.76 -1.89
CA LYS A 564 27.08 -16.44 -0.75
C LYS A 564 28.52 -16.18 -1.17
N ARG A 565 29.09 -16.99 -2.06
CA ARG A 565 30.43 -16.77 -2.63
C ARG A 565 30.54 -15.42 -3.35
N ALA A 566 29.55 -15.07 -4.17
CA ALA A 566 29.52 -13.79 -4.87
C ALA A 566 29.46 -12.60 -3.90
N ILE A 567 28.63 -12.69 -2.86
CA ILE A 567 28.53 -11.67 -1.80
C ILE A 567 29.85 -11.54 -1.04
N ARG A 568 30.47 -12.66 -0.61
CA ARG A 568 31.74 -12.66 0.13
C ARG A 568 32.87 -12.06 -0.71
N LEU A 569 32.95 -12.42 -2.00
CA LEU A 569 33.92 -11.85 -2.94
C LEU A 569 33.73 -10.34 -3.09
N LEU A 570 32.49 -9.88 -3.30
CA LEU A 570 32.17 -8.45 -3.40
C LEU A 570 32.62 -7.70 -2.14
N ILE A 571 32.29 -8.20 -0.95
CA ILE A 571 32.67 -7.59 0.32
C ILE A 571 34.19 -7.44 0.42
N LYS A 572 34.93 -8.53 0.17
CA LYS A 572 36.41 -8.51 0.19
C LYS A 572 36.99 -7.48 -0.78
N LEU A 573 36.54 -7.49 -2.03
CA LEU A 573 37.06 -6.57 -3.06
C LEU A 573 36.67 -5.11 -2.81
N ALA A 574 35.48 -4.84 -2.28
CA ALA A 574 35.03 -3.51 -1.91
C ALA A 574 35.86 -2.94 -0.74
N HIS A 575 36.04 -3.72 0.32
CA HIS A 575 36.80 -3.31 1.50
C HIS A 575 38.27 -3.08 1.24
N ARG A 576 38.87 -3.81 0.29
CA ARG A 576 40.27 -3.59 -0.13
C ARG A 576 40.54 -2.14 -0.54
N ASP A 577 39.55 -1.48 -1.15
CA ASP A 577 39.65 -0.09 -1.58
C ASP A 577 38.86 0.88 -0.67
N GLY A 578 38.50 0.44 0.55
CA GLY A 578 37.79 1.24 1.55
C GLY A 578 36.34 1.56 1.20
N LYS A 579 35.69 0.74 0.36
CA LYS A 579 34.29 0.93 -0.05
C LYS A 579 33.36 0.19 0.88
N THR A 580 32.30 0.85 1.31
CA THR A 580 31.30 0.24 2.21
C THR A 580 30.38 -0.71 1.44
N VAL A 581 29.89 -1.77 2.08
CA VAL A 581 28.93 -2.71 1.51
C VAL A 581 27.71 -2.83 2.42
N SER A 582 26.55 -2.54 1.85
CA SER A 582 25.23 -2.79 2.41
C SER A 582 24.57 -3.96 1.70
N ILE A 583 23.49 -4.47 2.25
CA ILE A 583 22.55 -5.36 1.57
C ILE A 583 21.13 -4.86 1.76
N CYS A 584 20.34 -4.92 0.70
CA CYS A 584 18.90 -4.73 0.75
C CYS A 584 18.21 -6.02 0.29
N GLY A 585 16.96 -6.20 0.73
CA GLY A 585 16.19 -7.41 0.51
C GLY A 585 15.81 -8.11 1.81
N GLN A 586 15.08 -9.21 1.68
CA GLN A 586 14.41 -9.82 2.82
C GLN A 586 15.22 -10.93 3.49
N ALA A 587 16.18 -11.55 2.79
CA ALA A 587 16.97 -12.64 3.34
C ALA A 587 17.54 -12.38 4.74
N PRO A 588 18.16 -11.22 5.06
CA PRO A 588 18.70 -10.99 6.39
C PRO A 588 17.61 -10.95 7.49
N SER A 589 16.40 -10.53 7.12
CA SER A 589 15.27 -10.45 8.05
C SER A 589 14.60 -11.81 8.27
N VAL A 590 14.65 -12.69 7.26
CA VAL A 590 13.97 -13.99 7.24
C VAL A 590 14.87 -15.11 7.77
N TYR A 591 16.15 -15.07 7.45
CA TYR A 591 17.11 -16.13 7.70
C TYR A 591 18.21 -15.65 8.65
N PRO A 592 18.11 -15.94 9.97
CA PRO A 592 19.14 -15.55 10.93
C PRO A 592 20.53 -16.06 10.58
N GLU A 593 20.63 -17.25 9.98
CA GLU A 593 21.88 -17.84 9.50
C GLU A 593 22.51 -17.03 8.35
N PHE A 594 21.69 -16.39 7.53
CA PHE A 594 22.16 -15.52 6.45
C PHE A 594 22.67 -14.18 7.02
N THR A 595 21.99 -13.63 8.03
CA THR A 595 22.49 -12.47 8.77
C THR A 595 23.81 -12.77 9.47
N GLU A 596 23.95 -13.93 10.11
CA GLU A 596 25.23 -14.36 10.68
C GLU A 596 26.32 -14.47 9.62
N PHE A 597 26.03 -15.07 8.45
CA PHE A 597 26.94 -15.10 7.31
C PHE A 597 27.39 -13.70 6.88
N LEU A 598 26.46 -12.73 6.76
CA LEU A 598 26.79 -11.38 6.31
C LEU A 598 27.67 -10.63 7.33
N VAL A 599 27.34 -10.71 8.63
CA VAL A 599 28.12 -10.07 9.71
C VAL A 599 29.51 -10.68 9.80
N ARG A 600 29.63 -12.02 9.75
CA ARG A 600 30.93 -12.71 9.68
C ARG A 600 31.69 -12.38 8.40
N SER A 601 30.96 -12.15 7.31
CA SER A 601 31.56 -11.74 6.04
C SER A 601 32.16 -10.33 6.08
N GLY A 602 31.79 -9.52 7.08
CA GLY A 602 32.31 -8.17 7.31
C GLY A 602 31.39 -7.05 6.85
N ILE A 603 30.12 -7.34 6.52
CA ILE A 603 29.21 -6.32 5.96
C ILE A 603 29.11 -5.06 6.84
N ASP A 604 29.12 -3.88 6.21
CA ASP A 604 29.07 -2.59 6.92
C ASP A 604 27.66 -2.24 7.39
N SER A 605 26.64 -2.66 6.64
CA SER A 605 25.25 -2.35 6.96
C SER A 605 24.25 -3.35 6.39
N ILE A 606 23.10 -3.48 7.05
CA ILE A 606 21.99 -4.31 6.62
C ILE A 606 20.72 -3.46 6.59
N SER A 607 20.07 -3.39 5.43
CA SER A 607 18.85 -2.61 5.22
C SER A 607 17.62 -3.50 5.23
N VAL A 608 16.76 -3.34 6.24
CA VAL A 608 15.60 -4.21 6.49
C VAL A 608 14.29 -3.42 6.47
N ASN A 609 13.16 -4.12 6.51
CA ASN A 609 11.87 -3.44 6.63
C ASN A 609 11.68 -2.84 8.04
N PRO A 610 10.87 -1.77 8.18
CA PRO A 610 10.71 -1.08 9.46
C PRO A 610 10.30 -1.97 10.63
N ASP A 611 9.49 -2.99 10.38
CA ASP A 611 8.92 -3.91 11.38
C ASP A 611 9.96 -4.80 12.08
N VAL A 612 11.06 -5.10 11.40
CA VAL A 612 12.10 -6.02 11.90
C VAL A 612 13.37 -5.31 12.37
N VAL A 613 13.47 -3.98 12.27
CA VAL A 613 14.68 -3.20 12.64
C VAL A 613 15.22 -3.57 14.02
N VAL A 614 14.35 -3.58 15.03
CA VAL A 614 14.73 -3.85 16.43
C VAL A 614 15.23 -5.29 16.59
N GLN A 615 14.54 -6.25 15.95
CA GLN A 615 14.91 -7.66 15.99
C GLN A 615 16.26 -7.89 15.30
N THR A 616 16.45 -7.34 14.10
CA THR A 616 17.70 -7.43 13.35
C THR A 616 18.86 -6.81 14.13
N ARG A 617 18.66 -5.65 14.76
CA ARG A 617 19.69 -5.02 15.60
C ARG A 617 20.09 -5.91 16.79
N LYS A 618 19.11 -6.51 17.49
CA LYS A 618 19.37 -7.47 18.59
C LYS A 618 20.14 -8.70 18.09
N LEU A 619 19.77 -9.24 16.93
CA LEU A 619 20.45 -10.38 16.31
C LEU A 619 21.89 -10.05 15.94
N VAL A 620 22.12 -8.94 15.24
CA VAL A 620 23.46 -8.47 14.85
C VAL A 620 24.34 -8.26 16.08
N ALA A 621 23.83 -7.60 17.12
CA ALA A 621 24.57 -7.41 18.37
C ALA A 621 24.97 -8.75 19.01
N SER A 622 24.06 -9.73 19.03
CA SER A 622 24.35 -11.07 19.54
C SER A 622 25.42 -11.79 18.72
N ILE A 623 25.40 -11.65 17.39
CA ILE A 623 26.40 -12.24 16.50
C ILE A 623 27.77 -11.58 16.71
N GLU A 624 27.83 -10.25 16.78
CA GLU A 624 29.07 -9.52 17.03
C GLU A 624 29.70 -9.90 18.36
N GLN A 625 28.90 -9.98 19.43
CA GLN A 625 29.37 -10.46 20.74
C GLN A 625 29.90 -11.89 20.67
N ARG A 626 29.20 -12.77 19.94
CA ARG A 626 29.64 -14.15 19.73
C ARG A 626 30.99 -14.20 19.01
N ILE A 627 31.18 -13.43 17.94
CA ILE A 627 32.46 -13.35 17.21
C ILE A 627 33.59 -12.90 18.14
N MET A 628 33.35 -11.92 19.04
CA MET A 628 34.34 -11.47 20.02
C MET A 628 34.71 -12.59 21.01
N ILE A 629 33.72 -13.34 21.52
CA ILE A 629 33.95 -14.46 22.44
C ILE A 629 34.71 -15.61 21.75
N GLU A 630 34.34 -15.94 20.51
CA GLU A 630 35.01 -16.98 19.73
C GLU A 630 36.49 -16.62 19.50
N LYS A 631 36.78 -15.36 19.15
CA LYS A 631 38.17 -14.86 19.03
C LYS A 631 38.92 -14.89 20.36
N ALA A 632 38.27 -14.53 21.47
CA ALA A 632 38.91 -14.50 22.78
C ALA A 632 39.18 -15.89 23.36
N THR A 633 38.32 -16.87 23.06
CA THR A 633 38.38 -18.22 23.64
C THR A 633 39.02 -19.26 22.72
N GLY A 634 39.13 -18.99 21.42
CA GLY A 634 39.55 -19.96 20.39
C GLY A 634 38.55 -21.10 20.19
N LYS A 635 37.33 -21.00 20.76
CA LYS A 635 36.27 -22.01 20.68
C LYS A 635 35.06 -21.39 19.97
N GLY A 636 34.61 -21.97 18.85
CA GLY A 636 33.54 -21.38 18.04
C GLY A 636 33.23 -22.13 16.76
N ILE A 637 32.24 -21.61 16.01
CA ILE A 637 31.94 -22.09 14.65
C ILE A 637 33.15 -21.79 13.76
N ARG A 638 33.66 -22.81 13.06
CA ARG A 638 34.66 -22.62 12.01
C ARG A 638 33.96 -22.03 10.79
N GLU A 639 34.55 -21.00 10.19
CA GLU A 639 34.07 -20.50 8.90
C GLU A 639 34.03 -21.65 7.89
N ASP A 640 32.96 -21.69 7.12
CA ASP A 640 32.79 -22.67 6.07
C ASP A 640 33.87 -22.44 5.00
N PRO A 641 34.81 -23.39 4.79
CA PRO A 641 35.92 -23.22 3.87
C PRO A 641 35.43 -23.04 2.43
N ASP A 642 34.20 -23.45 2.13
CA ASP A 642 33.62 -23.31 0.81
C ASP A 642 33.14 -21.88 0.52
N LEU A 643 33.14 -20.93 1.46
CA LEU A 643 32.65 -19.57 1.18
C LEU A 643 33.62 -18.69 0.40
N ASP A 644 34.92 -19.00 0.46
CA ASP A 644 35.94 -18.21 -0.18
C ASP A 644 36.25 -18.74 -1.59
N ILE A 645 36.28 -17.82 -2.56
CA ILE A 645 36.85 -18.08 -3.87
C ILE A 645 38.35 -17.82 -3.76
N PRO A 646 39.23 -18.80 -4.04
CA PRO A 646 40.66 -18.58 -4.05
C PRO A 646 41.00 -17.46 -5.04
N LEU A 647 41.50 -16.34 -4.52
CA LEU A 647 42.08 -15.30 -5.34
C LEU A 647 43.58 -15.58 -5.39
N ASP A 648 44.13 -15.71 -6.60
CA ASP A 648 45.59 -15.76 -6.73
C ASP A 648 46.16 -14.44 -6.16
N ASN A 649 46.99 -14.55 -5.13
CA ASN A 649 47.69 -13.51 -4.35
C ASN A 649 47.05 -13.06 -3.01
N GLU A 650 46.90 -13.98 -2.05
CA GLU A 650 47.19 -13.69 -0.63
C GLU A 650 48.52 -14.31 -0.21
#